data_AF-A0A937VII3-F1
#
_entry.id   AF-A0A937VII3-F1
#
_cell.length_a   1.000
_cell.length_b   1.000
_cell.length_c   1.000
_cell.angle_alpha   90.00
_cell.angle_beta   90.00
_cell.angle_gamma   90.00
#
_symmetry.space_group_name_H-M   'P 1'
#
loop_
_entity.id
_entity.type
_entity.pdbx_description
1 polymer ?
#
loop_
_entity_poly.entity_id
_entity_poly.type
_entity_poly.pdbx_seq_one_letter_code
_entity_poly.pdbx_strand_id
1 'polypeptide(L)'
;VKRLGPSLVPSEVVVPLRELGGAMAEIESVIEQPIVKEGVIIRNRRGGESEAVILGFIPADERKFNYNLVFGLVLSVIKIAEAHGGRAYSTGLYFAGKADSVMGAENVRRIRELKRQIDPKGILNPHKVLDNGVTGTMMEWAGRFESQARALGNRVTVEVGERPGDPVKGIPGDVAWYAYSCSQCGYCVDQCDQFYGRGWESQSPRGKWYWLREYMAGREDWDQKMVDTFMVCTTCELCNVRCSAALPIEPSWMKLRGKLIQDDKRMTFPPFEMMSAALGAEGDIWAGYRKDRDAWFPDDLEDRHGPGVEAPAVYFAGCTASFVENDIGIASVRILDEAGVDFTYLGTNELCCATPMLVAGKWDQFVDVMRTNVANVKATGADTVISSCPACDMMWRHVYPQWCQKLGIEYDITAKHYSEVLSERIASGEFTFPETVEADPVKGKKARVNGRDKVKVTWHDSCHIGRVSGVYEPPRDLIKANPNADFRELPFNREEGHCCASVLTLIKEPDVAAKIGGEKHAEARSVDAEQILALCPCCEFQLRVAGEANDSELEVVDLARFTAEALGYDLPDPNPAVKAQWAVFDGMIKLMTPEGFADVMRDMFPELVEAMPKGMGSMMKGMAKVPGSLEAMKPMLPVLFPKLLPGMMPKVMPRMLELVKDRVPMPDYMAEQMPDLMPKVMDNLMPHMIGDVVPLISDDLITYLKSIAGNGGGMAAAGPDAPVERETAGAG
;
A
#
# COMPACT_ATOMS: atom_id res chain seq x y z
N VAL A 1 5.38 -16.56 -23.01
CA VAL A 1 4.60 -15.78 -24.00
C VAL A 1 3.76 -14.68 -23.38
N LYS A 2 2.94 -14.92 -22.33
CA LYS A 2 2.11 -13.86 -21.72
C LYS A 2 2.88 -12.62 -21.23
N ARG A 3 4.13 -12.79 -20.76
CA ARG A 3 5.05 -11.70 -20.37
C ARG A 3 5.42 -10.75 -21.52
N LEU A 4 5.24 -11.18 -22.77
CA LEU A 4 5.48 -10.36 -23.95
C LEU A 4 4.24 -9.54 -24.33
N GLY A 5 3.25 -9.47 -23.43
CA GLY A 5 2.02 -8.69 -23.49
C GLY A 5 0.97 -8.99 -24.58
N PRO A 6 0.99 -10.11 -25.35
CA PRO A 6 -0.18 -10.42 -26.14
C PRO A 6 -1.33 -10.87 -25.22
N SER A 7 -2.57 -10.60 -25.62
CA SER A 7 -3.70 -11.44 -25.22
C SER A 7 -3.47 -12.84 -25.76
N LEU A 8 -3.96 -13.85 -25.05
CA LEU A 8 -3.85 -15.23 -25.50
C LEU A 8 -5.25 -15.76 -25.74
N VAL A 9 -5.51 -16.25 -26.94
CA VAL A 9 -6.75 -16.96 -27.26
C VAL A 9 -6.50 -18.45 -27.03
N PRO A 10 -7.10 -19.05 -25.98
CA PRO A 10 -6.89 -20.45 -25.68
C PRO A 10 -7.61 -21.34 -26.71
N SER A 11 -6.97 -22.43 -27.08
CA SER A 11 -7.46 -23.45 -27.99
C SER A 11 -7.16 -24.83 -27.41
N GLU A 12 -8.12 -25.36 -26.66
CA GLU A 12 -7.93 -26.55 -25.83
C GLU A 12 -8.68 -27.74 -26.42
N VAL A 13 -7.96 -28.82 -26.71
CA VAL A 13 -8.52 -30.04 -27.30
C VAL A 13 -7.96 -31.29 -26.65
N VAL A 14 -8.72 -32.39 -26.76
CA VAL A 14 -8.25 -33.73 -26.41
C VAL A 14 -8.22 -34.55 -27.68
N VAL A 15 -7.11 -35.25 -27.92
CA VAL A 15 -6.89 -36.08 -29.11
C VAL A 15 -6.44 -37.49 -28.67
N PRO A 16 -6.90 -38.57 -29.30
CA PRO A 16 -6.34 -39.90 -29.09
C PRO A 16 -4.82 -39.87 -29.33
N LEU A 17 -4.03 -40.48 -28.43
CA LEU A 17 -2.57 -40.38 -28.50
C LEU A 17 -2.01 -40.90 -29.83
N ARG A 18 -2.67 -41.90 -30.44
CA ARG A 18 -2.31 -42.44 -31.76
C ARG A 18 -2.47 -41.43 -32.91
N GLU A 19 -3.41 -40.49 -32.79
CA GLU A 19 -3.71 -39.49 -33.83
C GLU A 19 -3.02 -38.15 -33.55
N LEU A 20 -2.30 -38.02 -32.42
CA LEU A 20 -1.70 -36.75 -32.01
C LEU A 20 -0.80 -36.14 -33.09
N GLY A 21 0.04 -36.94 -33.74
CA GLY A 21 0.91 -36.46 -34.81
C GLY A 21 0.14 -35.92 -36.02
N GLY A 22 -0.91 -36.64 -36.44
CA GLY A 22 -1.77 -36.22 -37.56
C GLY A 22 -2.52 -34.93 -37.25
N ALA A 23 -3.15 -34.86 -36.07
CA ALA A 23 -3.85 -33.67 -35.64
C ALA A 23 -2.92 -32.45 -35.53
N MET A 24 -1.70 -32.60 -35.00
CA MET A 24 -0.74 -31.50 -34.88
C MET A 24 -0.24 -31.00 -36.24
N ALA A 25 0.06 -31.92 -37.18
CA ALA A 25 0.49 -31.56 -38.53
C ALA A 25 -0.61 -30.82 -39.29
N GLU A 26 -1.87 -31.25 -39.16
CA GLU A 26 -3.00 -30.57 -39.80
C GLU A 26 -3.21 -29.17 -39.19
N ILE A 27 -3.17 -29.03 -37.86
CA ILE A 27 -3.24 -27.73 -37.20
C ILE A 27 -2.17 -26.77 -37.72
N GLU A 28 -0.91 -27.23 -37.85
CA GLU A 28 0.20 -26.42 -38.37
C GLU A 28 0.03 -26.04 -39.84
N SER A 29 -0.62 -26.89 -40.64
CA SER A 29 -0.88 -26.57 -42.05
C SER A 29 -2.03 -25.59 -42.25
N VAL A 30 -2.94 -25.50 -41.29
CA VAL A 30 -4.20 -24.75 -41.39
C VAL A 30 -4.13 -23.39 -40.68
N ILE A 31 -3.36 -23.32 -39.57
CA ILE A 31 -3.21 -22.12 -38.76
C ILE A 31 -1.88 -21.47 -39.09
N GLU A 32 -1.96 -20.31 -39.74
CA GLU A 32 -0.78 -19.53 -40.18
C GLU A 32 -0.21 -18.66 -39.04
N GLN A 33 -0.86 -18.67 -37.87
CA GLN A 33 -0.45 -17.92 -36.69
C GLN A 33 0.49 -18.72 -35.79
N PRO A 34 1.37 -18.06 -35.03
CA PRO A 34 2.08 -18.71 -33.95
C PRO A 34 1.10 -19.36 -32.98
N ILE A 35 1.36 -20.60 -32.57
CA ILE A 35 0.57 -21.28 -31.55
C ILE A 35 1.53 -21.90 -30.53
N VAL A 36 1.38 -21.50 -29.27
CA VAL A 36 2.10 -22.13 -28.16
C VAL A 36 1.29 -23.35 -27.75
N LYS A 37 1.93 -24.53 -27.69
CA LYS A 37 1.26 -25.79 -27.38
C LYS A 37 1.88 -26.37 -26.12
N GLU A 38 1.06 -26.64 -25.12
CA GLU A 38 1.42 -27.44 -23.94
C GLU A 38 0.56 -28.71 -23.94
N GLY A 39 1.13 -29.84 -23.55
CA GLY A 39 0.45 -31.13 -23.67
C GLY A 39 0.64 -32.02 -22.45
N VAL A 40 -0.44 -32.67 -22.01
CA VAL A 40 -0.42 -33.68 -20.94
C VAL A 40 -0.95 -34.99 -21.50
N ILE A 41 -0.18 -36.07 -21.32
CA ILE A 41 -0.59 -37.41 -21.72
C ILE A 41 -1.34 -38.08 -20.57
N ILE A 42 -2.57 -38.51 -20.83
CA ILE A 42 -3.38 -39.28 -19.91
C ILE A 42 -3.32 -40.75 -20.34
N ARG A 43 -2.67 -41.58 -19.52
CA ARG A 43 -2.60 -43.03 -19.73
C ARG A 43 -3.85 -43.71 -19.18
N ASN A 44 -4.33 -44.74 -19.87
CA ASN A 44 -5.36 -45.67 -19.38
C ASN A 44 -6.68 -45.00 -18.96
N ARG A 45 -7.24 -44.11 -19.78
CA ARG A 45 -8.61 -43.57 -19.55
C ARG A 45 -9.65 -44.68 -19.81
N ARG A 46 -10.91 -44.47 -19.36
CA ARG A 46 -12.06 -45.37 -19.60
C ARG A 46 -12.00 -45.98 -21.02
N GLY A 47 -11.82 -47.31 -21.10
CA GLY A 47 -11.69 -48.04 -22.37
C GLY A 47 -10.27 -48.47 -22.75
N GLY A 48 -9.24 -48.08 -21.98
CA GLY A 48 -7.85 -48.55 -22.15
C GLY A 48 -7.01 -47.73 -23.15
N GLU A 49 -7.61 -46.76 -23.86
CA GLU A 49 -6.89 -45.90 -24.78
C GLU A 49 -6.22 -44.71 -24.06
N SER A 50 -5.03 -44.32 -24.54
CA SER A 50 -4.33 -43.13 -24.06
C SER A 50 -4.72 -41.91 -24.88
N GLU A 51 -4.86 -40.75 -24.24
CA GLU A 51 -5.21 -39.48 -24.87
C GLU A 51 -4.15 -38.42 -24.55
N ALA A 52 -4.04 -37.42 -25.41
CA ALA A 52 -3.28 -36.20 -25.17
C ALA A 52 -4.25 -35.03 -24.98
N VAL A 53 -4.13 -34.33 -23.86
CA VAL A 53 -4.77 -33.03 -23.66
C VAL A 53 -3.80 -31.97 -24.16
N ILE A 54 -4.23 -31.15 -25.12
CA ILE A 54 -3.43 -30.09 -25.71
C ILE A 54 -4.03 -28.74 -25.33
N LEU A 55 -3.24 -27.90 -24.68
CA LEU A 55 -3.52 -26.50 -24.38
C LEU A 55 -2.77 -25.65 -25.41
N GLY A 56 -3.49 -25.18 -26.42
CA GLY A 56 -3.00 -24.23 -27.42
C GLY A 56 -3.23 -22.79 -26.98
N PHE A 57 -2.29 -21.89 -27.25
CA PHE A 57 -2.45 -20.45 -27.05
C PHE A 57 -2.01 -19.71 -28.30
N ILE A 58 -2.97 -19.07 -28.97
CA ILE A 58 -2.73 -18.22 -30.14
C ILE A 58 -2.52 -16.78 -29.64
N PRO A 59 -1.35 -16.16 -29.87
CA PRO A 59 -1.14 -14.75 -29.54
C PRO A 59 -2.15 -13.87 -30.28
N ALA A 60 -2.69 -12.89 -29.57
CA ALA A 60 -3.71 -11.97 -30.03
C ALA A 60 -3.57 -10.64 -29.31
N ASP A 61 -4.40 -9.65 -29.66
CA ASP A 61 -4.43 -8.37 -28.96
C ASP A 61 -5.88 -7.89 -28.77
N GLU A 62 -6.38 -8.00 -27.54
CA GLU A 62 -7.77 -7.63 -27.21
C GLU A 62 -8.07 -6.15 -27.35
N ARG A 63 -7.05 -5.30 -27.55
CA ARG A 63 -7.20 -3.87 -27.80
C ARG A 63 -7.63 -3.58 -29.24
N LYS A 64 -7.38 -4.51 -30.17
CA LYS A 64 -7.66 -4.33 -31.61
C LYS A 64 -9.04 -4.91 -31.95
N PHE A 65 -9.79 -4.22 -32.82
CA PHE A 65 -11.13 -4.65 -33.23
C PHE A 65 -11.17 -6.06 -33.84
N ASN A 66 -10.09 -6.45 -34.50
CA ASN A 66 -9.95 -7.76 -35.15
C ASN A 66 -9.65 -8.91 -34.18
N TYR A 67 -9.46 -8.65 -32.87
CA TYR A 67 -9.23 -9.68 -31.85
C TYR A 67 -10.21 -10.85 -31.91
N ASN A 68 -11.50 -10.52 -32.04
CA ASN A 68 -12.57 -11.53 -32.05
C ASN A 68 -12.49 -12.47 -33.26
N LEU A 69 -11.82 -12.07 -34.34
CA LEU A 69 -11.64 -12.91 -35.53
C LEU A 69 -10.68 -14.07 -35.28
N VAL A 70 -9.74 -13.92 -34.33
CA VAL A 70 -8.78 -14.98 -33.94
C VAL A 70 -9.50 -16.19 -33.34
N PHE A 71 -10.65 -15.99 -32.69
CA PHE A 71 -11.46 -17.11 -32.16
C PHE A 71 -11.98 -18.05 -33.26
N GLY A 72 -12.04 -17.60 -34.53
CA GLY A 72 -12.32 -18.46 -35.67
C GLY A 72 -11.32 -19.62 -35.79
N LEU A 73 -10.05 -19.39 -35.44
CA LEU A 73 -8.99 -20.40 -35.48
C LEU A 73 -9.18 -21.47 -34.41
N VAL A 74 -9.76 -21.13 -33.26
CA VAL A 74 -10.10 -22.10 -32.21
C VAL A 74 -11.10 -23.12 -32.72
N LEU A 75 -12.06 -22.69 -33.55
CA LEU A 75 -13.04 -23.59 -34.18
C LEU A 75 -12.35 -24.55 -35.15
N SER A 76 -11.34 -24.08 -35.90
CA SER A 76 -10.53 -24.93 -36.77
C SER A 76 -9.81 -26.01 -35.96
N VAL A 77 -9.13 -25.66 -34.86
CA VAL A 77 -8.45 -26.63 -33.99
C VAL A 77 -9.42 -27.68 -33.45
N ILE A 78 -10.61 -27.27 -32.98
CA ILE A 78 -11.62 -28.19 -32.45
C ILE A 78 -12.12 -29.13 -33.56
N LYS A 79 -12.41 -28.62 -34.76
CA LYS A 79 -12.86 -29.46 -35.88
C LYS A 79 -11.80 -30.46 -36.31
N ILE A 80 -10.53 -30.05 -36.36
CA ILE A 80 -9.41 -30.93 -36.66
C ILE A 80 -9.33 -32.01 -35.58
N ALA A 81 -9.35 -31.63 -34.29
CA ALA A 81 -9.36 -32.61 -33.21
C ALA A 81 -10.52 -33.61 -33.33
N GLU A 82 -11.74 -33.15 -33.62
CA GLU A 82 -12.92 -34.01 -33.85
C GLU A 82 -12.74 -34.95 -35.07
N ALA A 83 -12.16 -34.47 -36.17
CA ALA A 83 -11.84 -35.29 -37.35
C ALA A 83 -10.82 -36.39 -37.04
N HIS A 84 -9.90 -36.13 -36.10
CA HIS A 84 -8.92 -37.08 -35.57
C HIS A 84 -9.46 -37.89 -34.37
N GLY A 85 -10.79 -37.98 -34.20
CA GLY A 85 -11.44 -38.78 -33.15
C GLY A 85 -11.33 -38.18 -31.74
N GLY A 86 -10.92 -36.92 -31.64
CA GLY A 86 -10.83 -36.12 -30.43
C GLY A 86 -12.09 -35.32 -30.11
N ARG A 87 -11.93 -34.31 -29.24
CA ARG A 87 -13.02 -33.44 -28.76
C ARG A 87 -12.48 -32.11 -28.22
N ALA A 88 -13.37 -31.14 -28.05
CA ALA A 88 -13.10 -29.96 -27.23
C ALA A 88 -12.78 -30.37 -25.79
N TYR A 89 -11.82 -29.69 -25.15
CA TYR A 89 -11.43 -29.98 -23.77
C TYR A 89 -12.51 -29.60 -22.75
N SER A 90 -13.13 -28.43 -22.92
CA SER A 90 -14.15 -27.90 -22.02
C SER A 90 -15.32 -27.29 -22.79
N THR A 91 -16.45 -27.11 -22.12
CA THR A 91 -17.63 -26.43 -22.69
C THR A 91 -17.55 -24.92 -22.53
N GLY A 92 -17.24 -24.43 -21.32
CA GLY A 92 -17.15 -23.00 -21.02
C GLY A 92 -18.43 -22.22 -21.38
N LEU A 93 -18.28 -20.96 -21.79
CA LEU A 93 -19.39 -20.12 -22.27
C LEU A 93 -19.69 -20.34 -23.77
N TYR A 94 -18.65 -20.65 -24.55
CA TYR A 94 -18.70 -20.71 -26.02
C TYR A 94 -19.19 -22.06 -26.55
N PHE A 95 -18.97 -23.15 -25.81
CA PHE A 95 -19.29 -24.52 -26.23
C PHE A 95 -20.19 -25.22 -25.21
N ALA A 96 -21.02 -24.48 -24.49
CA ALA A 96 -21.99 -25.03 -23.54
C ALA A 96 -22.90 -26.10 -24.17
N GLY A 97 -23.28 -25.93 -25.45
CA GLY A 97 -24.00 -26.94 -26.23
C GLY A 97 -23.27 -28.28 -26.41
N LYS A 98 -21.95 -28.35 -26.17
CA LYS A 98 -21.15 -29.58 -26.22
C LYS A 98 -21.03 -30.30 -24.86
N ALA A 99 -21.83 -29.92 -23.86
CA ALA A 99 -21.79 -30.51 -22.52
C ALA A 99 -21.90 -32.02 -22.49
N ASP A 100 -22.83 -32.59 -23.26
CA ASP A 100 -23.04 -34.03 -23.26
C ASP A 100 -21.86 -34.79 -23.88
N SER A 101 -21.17 -34.22 -24.88
CA SER A 101 -20.00 -34.86 -25.50
C SER A 101 -18.72 -34.70 -24.67
N VAL A 102 -18.57 -33.60 -23.94
CA VAL A 102 -17.40 -33.33 -23.11
C VAL A 102 -17.48 -34.04 -21.76
N MET A 103 -18.63 -33.95 -21.06
CA MET A 103 -18.80 -34.46 -19.69
C MET A 103 -19.57 -35.79 -19.62
N GLY A 104 -20.30 -36.16 -20.67
CA GLY A 104 -21.21 -37.30 -20.68
C GLY A 104 -22.60 -36.93 -20.19
N ALA A 105 -23.64 -37.37 -20.91
CA ALA A 105 -25.04 -37.01 -20.66
C ALA A 105 -25.54 -37.32 -19.23
N GLU A 106 -25.04 -38.38 -18.59
CA GLU A 106 -25.41 -38.70 -17.21
C GLU A 106 -24.85 -37.67 -16.21
N ASN A 107 -23.58 -37.28 -16.37
CA ASN A 107 -22.96 -36.27 -15.52
C ASN A 107 -23.65 -34.92 -15.70
N VAL A 108 -23.97 -34.53 -16.94
CA VAL A 108 -24.70 -33.30 -17.23
C VAL A 108 -26.07 -33.29 -16.54
N ARG A 109 -26.82 -34.41 -16.59
CA ARG A 109 -28.09 -34.53 -15.85
C ARG A 109 -27.90 -34.36 -14.35
N ARG A 110 -26.90 -35.01 -13.75
CA ARG A 110 -26.59 -34.90 -12.31
C ARG A 110 -26.22 -33.47 -11.91
N ILE A 111 -25.38 -32.79 -12.70
CA ILE A 111 -24.96 -31.42 -12.43
C ILE A 111 -26.15 -30.45 -12.55
N ARG A 112 -27.01 -30.61 -13.58
CA ARG A 112 -28.23 -29.79 -13.72
C ARG A 112 -29.17 -29.96 -12.53
N GLU A 113 -29.35 -31.19 -12.05
CA GLU A 113 -30.16 -31.46 -10.87
C GLU A 113 -29.58 -30.79 -9.62
N LEU A 114 -28.28 -30.93 -9.38
CA LEU A 114 -27.60 -30.25 -8.28
C LEU A 114 -27.75 -28.72 -8.37
N LYS A 115 -27.54 -28.14 -9.56
CA LYS A 115 -27.66 -26.69 -9.78
C LYS A 115 -29.07 -26.18 -9.46
N ARG A 116 -30.12 -26.93 -9.82
CA ARG A 116 -31.50 -26.58 -9.45
C ARG A 116 -31.72 -26.55 -7.94
N GLN A 117 -31.04 -27.42 -7.19
CA GLN A 117 -31.15 -27.49 -5.74
C GLN A 117 -30.38 -26.37 -5.03
N ILE A 118 -29.13 -26.10 -5.44
CA ILE A 118 -28.24 -25.16 -4.75
C ILE A 118 -28.34 -23.72 -5.27
N ASP A 119 -28.80 -23.52 -6.51
CA ASP A 119 -28.91 -22.23 -7.17
C ASP A 119 -30.28 -22.08 -7.88
N PRO A 120 -31.39 -22.12 -7.12
CA PRO A 120 -32.74 -22.08 -7.68
C PRO A 120 -33.05 -20.76 -8.40
N LYS A 121 -32.29 -19.70 -8.10
CA LYS A 121 -32.40 -18.39 -8.76
C LYS A 121 -31.49 -18.24 -9.99
N GLY A 122 -30.65 -19.24 -10.28
CA GLY A 122 -29.77 -19.24 -11.46
C GLY A 122 -28.68 -18.16 -11.46
N ILE A 123 -28.27 -17.69 -10.28
CA ILE A 123 -27.34 -16.56 -10.12
C ILE A 123 -25.89 -17.04 -10.33
N LEU A 124 -25.58 -18.29 -10.04
CA LEU A 124 -24.22 -18.82 -10.10
C LEU A 124 -23.85 -19.23 -11.53
N ASN A 125 -23.15 -18.35 -12.26
CA ASN A 125 -22.66 -18.60 -13.63
C ASN A 125 -23.77 -19.00 -14.64
N PRO A 126 -24.78 -18.14 -14.88
CA PRO A 126 -25.86 -18.45 -15.81
C PRO A 126 -25.32 -18.75 -17.22
N HIS A 127 -25.89 -19.75 -17.89
CA HIS A 127 -25.54 -20.17 -19.26
C HIS A 127 -24.07 -20.60 -19.47
N LYS A 128 -23.28 -20.74 -18.41
CA LYS A 128 -21.93 -21.27 -18.48
C LYS A 128 -21.99 -22.79 -18.31
N VAL A 129 -21.17 -23.52 -19.05
CA VAL A 129 -20.92 -24.97 -18.93
C VAL A 129 -22.05 -25.88 -19.40
N LEU A 130 -23.31 -25.61 -19.03
CA LEU A 130 -24.43 -26.56 -19.17
C LEU A 130 -25.48 -26.17 -20.21
N ASP A 131 -25.69 -24.87 -20.44
CA ASP A 131 -26.81 -24.36 -21.22
C ASP A 131 -26.32 -23.32 -22.23
N ASN A 132 -26.82 -23.36 -23.47
CA ASN A 132 -26.37 -22.45 -24.52
C ASN A 132 -27.01 -21.07 -24.36
N GLY A 133 -26.20 -20.05 -24.08
CA GLY A 133 -26.60 -18.64 -24.16
C GLY A 133 -26.44 -18.06 -25.58
N VAL A 134 -26.70 -16.76 -25.75
CA VAL A 134 -26.53 -16.03 -27.02
C VAL A 134 -25.14 -16.26 -27.62
N THR A 135 -24.10 -16.21 -26.79
CA THR A 135 -22.71 -16.41 -27.21
C THR A 135 -22.45 -17.80 -27.76
N GLY A 136 -23.01 -18.85 -27.14
CA GLY A 136 -22.87 -20.23 -27.62
C GLY A 136 -23.58 -20.45 -28.96
N THR A 137 -24.77 -19.86 -29.13
CA THR A 137 -25.50 -19.87 -30.41
C THR A 137 -24.73 -19.17 -31.53
N MET A 138 -24.12 -18.01 -31.24
CA MET A 138 -23.27 -17.31 -32.21
C MET A 138 -22.06 -18.16 -32.61
N MET A 139 -21.47 -18.90 -31.67
CA MET A 139 -20.30 -19.74 -31.93
C MET A 139 -20.65 -20.99 -32.74
N GLU A 140 -21.84 -21.56 -32.54
CA GLU A 140 -22.36 -22.63 -33.40
C GLU A 140 -22.56 -22.14 -34.84
N TRP A 141 -23.12 -20.94 -35.01
CA TRP A 141 -23.24 -20.29 -36.32
C TRP A 141 -21.88 -20.04 -36.96
N ALA A 142 -20.91 -19.48 -36.22
CA ALA A 142 -19.55 -19.26 -36.70
C ALA A 142 -18.88 -20.58 -37.13
N GLY A 143 -19.14 -21.68 -36.42
CA GLY A 143 -18.66 -23.01 -36.78
C GLY A 143 -19.16 -23.50 -38.15
N ARG A 144 -20.36 -23.10 -38.58
CA ARG A 144 -20.90 -23.42 -39.92
C ARG A 144 -20.18 -22.67 -41.04
N PHE A 145 -19.58 -21.52 -40.73
CA PHE A 145 -18.78 -20.69 -41.65
C PHE A 145 -17.28 -20.69 -41.29
N GLU A 146 -16.79 -21.81 -40.74
CA GLU A 146 -15.41 -21.90 -40.23
C GLU A 146 -14.36 -21.54 -41.30
N SER A 147 -14.56 -21.92 -42.56
CA SER A 147 -13.58 -21.59 -43.62
C SER A 147 -13.39 -20.09 -43.82
N GLN A 148 -14.47 -19.30 -43.69
CA GLN A 148 -14.45 -17.84 -43.76
C GLN A 148 -13.88 -17.25 -42.47
N ALA A 149 -14.29 -17.77 -41.31
CA ALA A 149 -13.78 -17.35 -40.01
C ALA A 149 -12.26 -17.59 -39.87
N ARG A 150 -11.76 -18.72 -40.37
CA ARG A 150 -10.34 -19.06 -40.44
C ARG A 150 -9.56 -18.09 -41.30
N ALA A 151 -10.03 -17.80 -42.51
CA ALA A 151 -9.36 -16.86 -43.41
C ALA A 151 -9.26 -15.46 -42.80
N LEU A 152 -10.29 -15.03 -42.05
CA LEU A 152 -10.26 -13.77 -41.31
C LEU A 152 -9.30 -13.84 -40.11
N GLY A 153 -9.30 -14.93 -39.36
CA GLY A 153 -8.41 -15.15 -38.22
C GLY A 153 -6.93 -15.18 -38.61
N ASN A 154 -6.55 -15.88 -39.68
CA ASN A 154 -5.15 -15.92 -40.16
C ASN A 154 -4.65 -14.55 -40.65
N ARG A 155 -5.54 -13.63 -41.03
CA ARG A 155 -5.18 -12.25 -41.41
C ARG A 155 -4.91 -11.32 -40.22
N VAL A 156 -5.21 -11.75 -38.99
CA VAL A 156 -4.94 -10.94 -37.78
C VAL A 156 -3.47 -11.05 -37.42
N THR A 157 -2.66 -10.07 -37.81
CA THR A 157 -1.24 -10.03 -37.42
C THR A 157 -1.08 -9.48 -36.00
N VAL A 158 -0.28 -10.17 -35.19
CA VAL A 158 0.01 -9.78 -33.80
C VAL A 158 1.52 -9.66 -33.65
N GLU A 159 1.98 -8.45 -33.38
CA GLU A 159 3.37 -8.20 -33.03
C GLU A 159 3.57 -8.50 -31.54
N VAL A 160 4.08 -9.70 -31.26
CA VAL A 160 4.38 -10.12 -29.89
C VAL A 160 5.49 -9.23 -29.34
N GLY A 161 5.22 -8.55 -28.22
CA GLY A 161 6.18 -7.63 -27.59
C GLY A 161 6.00 -6.15 -27.94
N GLU A 162 4.98 -5.77 -28.73
CA GLU A 162 4.66 -4.37 -29.04
C GLU A 162 4.30 -3.57 -27.78
N ARG A 163 5.23 -2.75 -27.27
CA ARG A 163 5.01 -1.90 -26.09
C ARG A 163 4.51 -0.52 -26.50
N PRO A 164 3.33 -0.06 -26.04
CA PRO A 164 2.94 1.34 -26.23
C PRO A 164 3.96 2.25 -25.54
N GLY A 165 4.60 3.13 -26.32
CA GLY A 165 5.44 4.21 -25.78
C GLY A 165 4.60 5.35 -25.21
N ASP A 166 3.44 5.61 -25.82
CA ASP A 166 2.55 6.71 -25.45
C ASP A 166 1.55 6.33 -24.35
N PRO A 167 1.09 7.30 -23.54
CA PRO A 167 0.02 7.07 -22.58
C PRO A 167 -1.30 6.62 -23.23
N VAL A 168 -2.02 5.70 -22.57
CA VAL A 168 -3.33 5.20 -23.00
C VAL A 168 -4.40 5.71 -22.03
N LYS A 169 -5.27 6.61 -22.49
CA LYS A 169 -6.22 7.35 -21.64
C LYS A 169 -5.55 7.97 -20.39
N GLY A 170 -4.38 8.56 -20.59
CA GLY A 170 -3.58 9.14 -19.51
C GLY A 170 -2.78 8.13 -18.68
N ILE A 171 -3.06 6.82 -18.73
CA ILE A 171 -2.23 5.81 -18.04
C ILE A 171 -0.87 5.73 -18.74
N PRO A 172 0.27 5.76 -18.00
CA PRO A 172 1.59 5.62 -18.62
C PRO A 172 1.71 4.37 -19.48
N GLY A 173 2.36 4.46 -20.65
CA GLY A 173 2.36 3.40 -21.66
C GLY A 173 2.88 2.05 -21.15
N ASP A 174 3.93 2.04 -20.36
CA ASP A 174 4.44 0.85 -19.67
C ASP A 174 3.45 0.25 -18.68
N VAL A 175 2.78 1.07 -17.85
CA VAL A 175 1.73 0.60 -16.92
C VAL A 175 0.53 0.04 -17.68
N ALA A 176 0.10 0.71 -18.75
CA ALA A 176 -0.94 0.24 -19.64
C ALA A 176 -0.57 -1.13 -20.23
N TRP A 177 0.68 -1.28 -20.68
CA TRP A 177 1.22 -2.55 -21.17
C TRP A 177 1.21 -3.66 -20.12
N TYR A 178 1.65 -3.36 -18.89
CA TYR A 178 1.65 -4.34 -17.80
C TYR A 178 0.23 -4.79 -17.42
N ALA A 179 -0.76 -3.89 -17.49
CA ALA A 179 -2.15 -4.24 -17.26
C ALA A 179 -2.64 -5.33 -18.23
N TYR A 180 -2.31 -5.22 -19.52
CA TYR A 180 -2.62 -6.25 -20.52
C TYR A 180 -1.69 -7.48 -20.45
N SER A 181 -0.48 -7.34 -19.90
CA SER A 181 0.45 -8.44 -19.66
C SER A 181 0.07 -9.30 -18.45
N CYS A 182 -0.73 -8.77 -17.52
CA CYS A 182 -1.27 -9.52 -16.39
C CYS A 182 -2.06 -10.75 -16.87
N SER A 183 -1.68 -11.93 -16.37
CA SER A 183 -2.33 -13.21 -16.70
C SER A 183 -3.66 -13.42 -15.98
N GLN A 184 -3.99 -12.55 -15.01
CA GLN A 184 -5.18 -12.67 -14.15
C GLN A 184 -5.25 -13.99 -13.36
N CYS A 185 -4.11 -14.66 -13.14
CA CYS A 185 -4.03 -15.98 -12.47
C CYS A 185 -4.44 -15.97 -10.99
N GLY A 186 -4.28 -14.85 -10.28
CA GLY A 186 -4.69 -14.72 -8.89
C GLY A 186 -3.64 -15.12 -7.84
N TYR A 187 -2.43 -15.57 -8.21
CA TYR A 187 -1.39 -15.91 -7.22
C TYR A 187 -1.00 -14.76 -6.27
N CYS A 188 -1.20 -13.51 -6.70
CA CYS A 188 -0.97 -12.34 -5.87
C CYS A 188 -2.14 -12.03 -4.90
N VAL A 189 -3.30 -12.67 -5.03
CA VAL A 189 -4.50 -12.35 -4.25
C VAL A 189 -4.34 -12.87 -2.82
N ASP A 190 -4.12 -14.18 -2.68
CA ASP A 190 -3.99 -14.84 -1.37
C ASP A 190 -2.73 -14.44 -0.59
N GLN A 191 -1.80 -13.76 -1.27
CA GLN A 191 -0.52 -13.32 -0.69
C GLN A 191 -0.49 -11.80 -0.45
N CYS A 192 -1.51 -11.06 -0.88
CA CYS A 192 -1.51 -9.62 -0.69
C CYS A 192 -2.04 -9.26 0.69
N ASP A 193 -1.21 -8.61 1.50
CA ASP A 193 -1.59 -8.19 2.85
C ASP A 193 -2.82 -7.29 2.89
N GLN A 194 -2.95 -6.46 1.85
CA GLN A 194 -4.11 -5.58 1.68
C GLN A 194 -5.39 -6.36 1.35
N PHE A 195 -5.28 -7.49 0.64
CA PHE A 195 -6.42 -8.32 0.27
C PHE A 195 -6.94 -9.10 1.48
N TYR A 196 -6.10 -9.81 2.24
CA TYR A 196 -6.61 -10.54 3.42
C TYR A 196 -7.05 -9.60 4.55
N GLY A 197 -6.47 -8.39 4.63
CA GLY A 197 -6.91 -7.33 5.54
C GLY A 197 -8.36 -6.91 5.26
N ARG A 198 -8.73 -6.70 3.99
CA ARG A 198 -10.04 -6.13 3.58
C ARG A 198 -11.06 -7.11 3.00
N GLY A 199 -10.61 -8.24 2.44
CA GLY A 199 -11.45 -9.25 1.79
C GLY A 199 -11.99 -8.88 0.40
N TRP A 200 -11.52 -7.80 -0.23
CA TRP A 200 -12.04 -7.31 -1.51
C TRP A 200 -11.01 -7.34 -2.63
N GLU A 201 -11.40 -7.94 -3.76
CA GLU A 201 -10.50 -8.18 -4.91
C GLU A 201 -9.91 -6.90 -5.50
N SER A 202 -10.62 -5.77 -5.44
CA SER A 202 -10.14 -4.47 -5.93
C SER A 202 -8.86 -4.00 -5.22
N GLN A 203 -8.59 -4.50 -4.02
CA GLN A 203 -7.39 -4.17 -3.24
C GLN A 203 -6.18 -5.01 -3.66
N SER A 204 -6.42 -6.17 -4.28
CA SER A 204 -5.36 -7.04 -4.76
C SER A 204 -4.70 -6.45 -6.02
N PRO A 205 -3.44 -6.84 -6.31
CA PRO A 205 -2.79 -6.46 -7.56
C PRO A 205 -3.54 -6.91 -8.81
N ARG A 206 -4.13 -8.11 -8.79
CA ARG A 206 -4.91 -8.63 -9.93
C ARG A 206 -6.11 -7.74 -10.21
N GLY A 207 -6.87 -7.39 -9.17
CA GLY A 207 -8.03 -6.50 -9.28
C GLY A 207 -7.66 -5.12 -9.81
N LYS A 208 -6.56 -4.52 -9.34
CA LYS A 208 -6.08 -3.23 -9.85
C LYS A 208 -5.67 -3.29 -11.33
N TRP A 209 -4.99 -4.37 -11.75
CA TRP A 209 -4.68 -4.58 -13.16
C TRP A 209 -5.93 -4.75 -14.02
N TYR A 210 -6.92 -5.50 -13.52
CA TYR A 210 -8.19 -5.67 -14.20
C TYR A 210 -8.91 -4.32 -14.35
N TRP A 211 -9.03 -3.56 -13.26
CA TRP A 211 -9.67 -2.25 -13.26
C TRP A 211 -9.01 -1.28 -14.25
N LEU A 212 -7.67 -1.25 -14.34
CA LEU A 212 -6.97 -0.42 -15.34
C LEU A 212 -7.34 -0.79 -16.78
N ARG A 213 -7.56 -2.08 -17.09
CA ARG A 213 -8.03 -2.51 -18.42
C ARG A 213 -9.44 -2.00 -18.69
N GLU A 214 -10.32 -2.07 -17.69
CA GLU A 214 -11.70 -1.58 -17.82
C GLU A 214 -11.75 -0.06 -18.02
N TYR A 215 -10.93 0.69 -17.27
CA TYR A 215 -10.75 2.14 -17.43
C TYR A 215 -10.25 2.49 -18.84
N MET A 216 -9.17 1.84 -19.29
CA MET A 216 -8.62 2.05 -20.64
C MET A 216 -9.64 1.69 -21.73
N ALA A 217 -10.48 0.68 -21.50
CA ALA A 217 -11.57 0.32 -22.39
C ALA A 217 -12.79 1.26 -22.33
N GLY A 218 -12.84 2.18 -21.35
CA GLY A 218 -13.94 3.15 -21.18
C GLY A 218 -15.19 2.58 -20.53
N ARG A 219 -15.03 1.53 -19.72
CA ARG A 219 -16.11 0.95 -18.93
C ARG A 219 -16.11 1.41 -17.47
N GLU A 220 -15.04 2.07 -17.04
CA GLU A 220 -14.85 2.59 -15.70
C GLU A 220 -14.24 4.00 -15.78
N ASP A 221 -14.45 4.79 -14.73
CA ASP A 221 -13.89 6.13 -14.56
C ASP A 221 -13.22 6.25 -13.18
N TRP A 222 -12.24 7.15 -13.07
CA TRP A 222 -11.60 7.44 -11.79
C TRP A 222 -12.55 8.17 -10.85
N ASP A 223 -12.80 7.58 -9.67
CA ASP A 223 -13.34 8.25 -8.50
C ASP A 223 -12.30 8.28 -7.37
N GLN A 224 -12.59 9.02 -6.29
CA GLN A 224 -11.67 9.12 -5.15
C GLN A 224 -11.44 7.77 -4.46
N LYS A 225 -12.45 6.89 -4.45
CA LYS A 225 -12.34 5.54 -3.86
C LYS A 225 -11.31 4.68 -4.60
N MET A 226 -11.27 4.77 -5.93
CA MET A 226 -10.26 4.06 -6.71
C MET A 226 -8.89 4.68 -6.56
N VAL A 227 -8.78 6.02 -6.50
CA VAL A 227 -7.51 6.69 -6.14
C VAL A 227 -6.99 6.14 -4.81
N ASP A 228 -7.81 6.14 -3.77
CA ASP A 228 -7.48 5.59 -2.45
C ASP A 228 -7.05 4.11 -2.53
N THR A 229 -7.70 3.32 -3.40
CA THR A 229 -7.36 1.91 -3.61
C THR A 229 -5.94 1.72 -4.17
N PHE A 230 -5.44 2.60 -5.05
CA PHE A 230 -4.04 2.56 -5.47
C PHE A 230 -3.09 3.12 -4.40
N MET A 231 -3.52 4.16 -3.68
CA MET A 231 -2.76 4.80 -2.61
C MET A 231 -2.52 3.88 -1.41
N VAL A 232 -3.47 3.02 -1.05
CA VAL A 232 -3.38 2.22 0.19
C VAL A 232 -2.41 1.03 0.11
N CYS A 233 -1.90 0.70 -1.08
CA CYS A 233 -0.88 -0.33 -1.22
C CYS A 233 0.35 -0.01 -0.35
N THR A 234 0.78 -0.92 0.51
CA THR A 234 1.91 -0.74 1.45
C THR A 234 3.29 -0.75 0.82
N THR A 235 3.37 -0.78 -0.51
CA THR A 235 4.63 -0.84 -1.27
C THR A 235 5.56 -1.99 -0.83
N CYS A 236 4.98 -3.09 -0.31
CA CYS A 236 5.76 -4.17 0.29
C CYS A 236 6.49 -5.06 -0.70
N GLU A 237 6.15 -5.01 -2.00
CA GLU A 237 6.72 -5.81 -3.09
C GLU A 237 6.52 -7.34 -3.01
N LEU A 238 5.80 -7.89 -2.03
CA LEU A 238 5.51 -9.34 -1.99
C LEU A 238 4.82 -9.82 -3.29
N CYS A 239 3.95 -8.97 -3.84
CA CYS A 239 3.31 -9.25 -5.12
C CYS A 239 4.26 -9.27 -6.33
N ASN A 240 5.38 -8.53 -6.29
CA ASN A 240 6.40 -8.56 -7.35
C ASN A 240 7.08 -9.93 -7.36
N VAL A 241 7.43 -10.46 -6.17
CA VAL A 241 8.05 -11.78 -5.98
C VAL A 241 7.11 -12.91 -6.42
N ARG A 242 5.81 -12.81 -6.09
CA ARG A 242 4.80 -13.83 -6.41
C ARG A 242 4.30 -13.81 -7.85
N CYS A 243 4.55 -12.73 -8.60
CA CYS A 243 3.99 -12.60 -9.94
C CYS A 243 4.60 -13.62 -10.90
N SER A 244 3.82 -14.60 -11.36
CA SER A 244 4.26 -15.57 -12.38
C SER A 244 4.65 -14.92 -13.71
N ALA A 245 4.15 -13.71 -13.97
CA ALA A 245 4.52 -12.89 -15.11
C ALA A 245 5.69 -11.93 -14.86
N ALA A 246 6.26 -11.91 -13.64
CA ALA A 246 7.33 -11.00 -13.22
C ALA A 246 7.03 -9.53 -13.58
N LEU A 247 5.80 -9.09 -13.33
CA LEU A 247 5.39 -7.71 -13.58
C LEU A 247 5.92 -6.79 -12.46
N PRO A 248 6.33 -5.55 -12.79
CA PRO A 248 6.73 -4.56 -11.79
C PRO A 248 5.48 -3.93 -11.17
N ILE A 249 4.80 -4.67 -10.29
CA ILE A 249 3.50 -4.29 -9.74
C ILE A 249 3.63 -3.05 -8.86
N GLU A 250 4.47 -3.10 -7.83
CA GLU A 250 4.69 -1.95 -6.94
C GLU A 250 5.20 -0.72 -7.71
N PRO A 251 6.22 -0.81 -8.60
CA PRO A 251 6.70 0.36 -9.33
C PRO A 251 5.61 0.99 -10.22
N SER A 252 4.70 0.16 -10.73
CA SER A 252 3.55 0.64 -11.52
C SER A 252 2.56 1.42 -10.65
N TRP A 253 2.34 1.00 -9.40
CA TRP A 253 1.53 1.75 -8.45
C TRP A 253 2.18 3.07 -8.10
N MET A 254 3.49 3.08 -7.81
CA MET A 254 4.22 4.32 -7.56
C MET A 254 4.12 5.30 -8.72
N LYS A 255 4.27 4.81 -9.97
CA LYS A 255 4.10 5.64 -11.16
C LYS A 255 2.69 6.22 -11.27
N LEU A 256 1.66 5.42 -10.97
CA LEU A 256 0.28 5.89 -10.94
C LEU A 256 0.03 6.90 -9.82
N ARG A 257 0.66 6.78 -8.65
CA ARG A 257 0.51 7.78 -7.57
C ARG A 257 1.05 9.13 -7.98
N GLY A 258 2.24 9.17 -8.58
CA GLY A 258 2.77 10.42 -9.15
C GLY A 258 1.80 11.01 -10.17
N LYS A 259 1.34 10.20 -11.14
CA LYS A 259 0.33 10.67 -12.10
C LYS A 259 -0.93 11.23 -11.41
N LEU A 260 -1.53 10.46 -10.52
CA LEU A 260 -2.84 10.82 -9.94
C LEU A 260 -2.73 12.05 -9.04
N ILE A 261 -1.70 12.13 -8.21
CA ILE A 261 -1.57 13.17 -7.19
C ILE A 261 -0.79 14.38 -7.73
N GLN A 262 0.38 14.16 -8.31
CA GLN A 262 1.23 15.24 -8.82
C GLN A 262 0.67 15.84 -10.12
N ASP A 263 0.30 15.01 -11.11
CA ASP A 263 -0.07 15.52 -12.44
C ASP A 263 -1.56 15.85 -12.54
N ASP A 264 -2.42 14.91 -12.13
CA ASP A 264 -3.88 15.04 -12.24
C ASP A 264 -4.51 15.79 -11.04
N LYS A 265 -3.70 16.17 -10.04
CA LYS A 265 -4.09 16.92 -8.83
C LYS A 265 -5.27 16.27 -8.09
N ARG A 266 -5.30 14.94 -8.02
CA ARG A 266 -6.22 14.19 -7.15
C ARG A 266 -5.77 14.31 -5.70
N MET A 267 -6.70 14.13 -4.78
CA MET A 267 -6.41 14.16 -3.35
C MET A 267 -5.71 12.88 -2.92
N THR A 268 -4.62 13.05 -2.16
CA THR A 268 -3.95 11.96 -1.42
C THR A 268 -4.63 11.79 -0.05
N PHE A 269 -4.11 10.92 0.81
CA PHE A 269 -4.69 10.80 2.16
C PHE A 269 -4.50 12.12 2.94
N PRO A 270 -5.56 12.66 3.56
CA PRO A 270 -5.48 13.94 4.28
C PRO A 270 -4.31 14.09 5.26
N PRO A 271 -3.91 13.06 6.04
CA PRO A 271 -2.74 13.16 6.93
C PRO A 271 -1.43 13.52 6.20
N PHE A 272 -1.29 13.18 4.92
CA PHE A 272 -0.11 13.59 4.15
C PHE A 272 -0.05 15.09 3.86
N GLU A 273 -1.17 15.82 3.91
CA GLU A 273 -1.14 17.28 3.82
C GLU A 273 -0.50 17.89 5.07
N MET A 274 -0.79 17.34 6.26
CA MET A 274 -0.15 17.77 7.49
C MET A 274 1.35 17.45 7.49
N MET A 275 1.70 16.21 7.13
CA MET A 275 3.11 15.80 6.99
C MET A 275 3.86 16.66 5.97
N SER A 276 3.21 17.04 4.87
CA SER A 276 3.77 17.91 3.82
C SER A 276 4.01 19.33 4.35
N ALA A 277 3.06 19.90 5.11
CA ALA A 277 3.21 21.21 5.72
C ALA A 277 4.35 21.23 6.76
N ALA A 278 4.41 20.23 7.64
CA ALA A 278 5.47 20.06 8.63
C ALA A 278 6.85 19.92 7.96
N LEU A 279 6.95 19.10 6.91
CA LEU A 279 8.20 18.89 6.18
C LEU A 279 8.71 20.18 5.53
N GLY A 280 7.80 21.02 5.03
CA GLY A 280 8.16 22.31 4.45
C GLY A 280 8.59 23.35 5.50
N ALA A 281 8.11 23.25 6.74
CA ALA A 281 8.44 24.18 7.82
C ALA A 281 9.72 23.77 8.56
N GLU A 282 9.78 22.52 9.01
CA GLU A 282 10.79 22.03 9.95
C GLU A 282 11.76 21.00 9.34
N GLY A 283 11.43 20.44 8.17
CA GLY A 283 12.26 19.42 7.53
C GLY A 283 11.96 17.99 7.98
N ASP A 284 10.89 17.76 8.73
CA ASP A 284 10.39 16.45 9.13
C ASP A 284 8.86 16.35 9.09
N ILE A 285 8.33 15.14 9.28
CA ILE A 285 6.88 14.87 9.19
C ILE A 285 6.16 14.83 10.55
N TRP A 286 6.88 15.07 11.64
CA TRP A 286 6.40 15.01 13.02
C TRP A 286 6.16 16.40 13.63
N ALA A 287 6.41 17.47 12.87
CA ALA A 287 6.37 18.86 13.34
C ALA A 287 7.28 19.09 14.56
N GLY A 288 8.39 18.34 14.64
CA GLY A 288 9.44 18.61 15.61
C GLY A 288 10.23 19.84 15.17
N TYR A 289 10.61 20.73 16.10
CA TYR A 289 11.36 21.90 15.69
C TYR A 289 12.73 21.51 15.14
N ARG A 290 13.11 22.07 14.00
CA ARG A 290 14.38 21.76 13.32
C ARG A 290 15.62 21.97 14.20
N LYS A 291 15.57 22.98 15.07
CA LYS A 291 16.64 23.31 16.01
C LYS A 291 16.91 22.21 17.05
N ASP A 292 15.94 21.34 17.29
CA ASP A 292 16.00 20.27 18.31
C ASP A 292 16.27 18.90 17.67
N ARG A 293 16.54 18.85 16.35
CA ARG A 293 16.64 17.60 15.58
C ARG A 293 17.72 16.65 16.09
N ASP A 294 18.85 17.18 16.54
CA ASP A 294 20.00 16.40 16.98
C ASP A 294 20.08 16.24 18.51
N ALA A 295 19.04 16.65 19.24
CA ALA A 295 19.00 16.57 20.70
C ALA A 295 19.04 15.12 21.25
N TRP A 296 18.86 14.11 20.39
CA TRP A 296 19.00 12.70 20.76
C TRP A 296 20.46 12.22 20.79
N PHE A 297 21.39 12.95 20.16
CA PHE A 297 22.77 12.47 20.00
C PHE A 297 23.49 12.44 21.36
N PRO A 298 24.25 11.37 21.69
CA PRO A 298 24.92 11.29 22.98
C PRO A 298 26.06 12.30 23.16
N ASP A 299 25.99 13.13 24.20
CA ASP A 299 27.03 14.14 24.54
C ASP A 299 28.45 13.55 24.62
N ASP A 300 28.58 12.30 25.08
CA ASP A 300 29.87 11.60 25.22
C ASP A 300 30.52 11.22 23.88
N LEU A 301 29.76 11.28 22.77
CA LEU A 301 30.24 11.00 21.42
C LEU A 301 30.50 12.26 20.59
N GLU A 302 30.12 13.44 21.07
CA GLU A 302 30.15 14.69 20.29
C GLU A 302 31.56 15.06 19.83
N ASP A 303 32.57 14.91 20.69
CA ASP A 303 33.97 15.19 20.34
C ASP A 303 34.52 14.25 19.25
N ARG A 304 33.98 13.03 19.13
CA ARG A 304 34.42 12.00 18.18
C ARG A 304 33.64 12.00 16.87
N HIS A 305 32.35 12.32 16.92
CA HIS A 305 31.41 12.08 15.84
C HIS A 305 30.49 13.28 15.55
N GLY A 306 30.66 14.40 16.27
CA GLY A 306 29.86 15.61 16.16
C GLY A 306 29.84 16.22 14.76
N PRO A 307 28.90 17.14 14.48
CA PRO A 307 28.85 17.85 13.21
C PRO A 307 30.14 18.65 12.98
N GLY A 308 30.80 18.42 11.85
CA GLY A 308 32.07 19.09 11.50
C GLY A 308 33.32 18.25 11.79
N VAL A 309 33.18 17.07 12.39
CA VAL A 309 34.22 16.04 12.36
C VAL A 309 34.31 15.47 10.95
N GLU A 310 35.52 15.43 10.37
CA GLU A 310 35.76 14.78 9.08
C GLU A 310 35.77 13.26 9.26
N ALA A 311 34.89 12.56 8.55
CA ALA A 311 34.78 11.11 8.59
C ALA A 311 34.40 10.58 7.19
N PRO A 312 34.76 9.32 6.86
CA PRO A 312 34.41 8.73 5.56
C PRO A 312 32.90 8.44 5.42
N ALA A 313 32.18 8.35 6.54
CA ALA A 313 30.76 8.04 6.58
C ALA A 313 29.93 9.09 7.33
N VAL A 314 28.68 9.26 6.91
CA VAL A 314 27.63 9.99 7.63
C VAL A 314 26.61 9.00 8.17
N TYR A 315 26.35 9.03 9.47
CA TYR A 315 25.16 8.41 10.03
C TYR A 315 23.94 9.30 9.75
N PHE A 316 22.98 8.76 9.01
CA PHE A 316 21.71 9.39 8.69
C PHE A 316 20.60 8.81 9.56
N ALA A 317 20.15 9.57 10.55
CA ALA A 317 19.16 9.13 11.53
C ALA A 317 17.74 9.09 10.92
N GLY A 318 17.43 10.07 10.07
CA GLY A 318 16.08 10.29 9.56
C GLY A 318 15.16 10.90 10.63
N CYS A 319 13.88 11.11 10.29
CA CYS A 319 12.99 11.89 11.14
C CYS A 319 12.42 11.12 12.33
N THR A 320 12.02 9.85 12.17
CA THR A 320 11.38 9.10 13.26
C THR A 320 12.37 8.75 14.37
N ALA A 321 13.60 8.37 14.02
CA ALA A 321 14.64 8.12 15.02
C ALA A 321 15.19 9.41 15.66
N SER A 322 14.90 10.58 15.10
CA SER A 322 15.33 11.86 15.68
C SER A 322 14.31 12.49 16.64
N PHE A 323 13.02 12.20 16.45
CA PHE A 323 11.94 12.88 17.19
C PHE A 323 10.99 11.96 17.95
N VAL A 324 10.98 10.65 17.67
CA VAL A 324 9.96 9.72 18.19
C VAL A 324 10.60 8.49 18.84
N GLU A 325 11.37 7.72 18.07
CA GLU A 325 12.05 6.49 18.50
C GLU A 325 13.55 6.80 18.69
N ASN A 326 13.85 7.71 19.61
CA ASN A 326 15.21 8.26 19.79
C ASN A 326 16.23 7.21 20.22
N ASP A 327 15.76 6.17 20.91
CA ASP A 327 16.58 5.04 21.32
C ASP A 327 17.19 4.28 20.13
N ILE A 328 16.52 4.22 18.98
CA ILE A 328 17.09 3.64 17.74
C ILE A 328 18.31 4.45 17.30
N GLY A 329 18.19 5.78 17.29
CA GLY A 329 19.27 6.70 16.95
C GLY A 329 20.47 6.53 17.88
N ILE A 330 20.21 6.64 19.19
CA ILE A 330 21.21 6.50 20.26
C ILE A 330 21.88 5.13 20.19
N ALA A 331 21.10 4.06 20.08
CA ALA A 331 21.62 2.71 20.04
C ALA A 331 22.52 2.49 18.82
N SER A 332 22.09 2.96 17.65
CA SER A 332 22.82 2.81 16.39
C SER A 332 24.18 3.50 16.43
N VAL A 333 24.27 4.73 16.94
CA VAL A 333 25.57 5.43 17.02
C VAL A 333 26.49 4.81 18.06
N ARG A 334 25.96 4.31 19.19
CA ARG A 334 26.75 3.62 20.21
C ARG A 334 27.34 2.30 19.71
N ILE A 335 26.53 1.47 19.03
CA ILE A 335 27.03 0.19 18.49
C ILE A 335 28.03 0.40 17.35
N LEU A 336 27.89 1.47 16.57
CA LEU A 336 28.86 1.84 15.53
C LEU A 336 30.19 2.31 16.14
N ASP A 337 30.15 3.14 17.17
CA ASP A 337 31.34 3.59 17.92
C ASP A 337 32.08 2.40 18.58
N GLU A 338 31.34 1.50 19.25
CA GLU A 338 31.89 0.26 19.84
C GLU A 338 32.51 -0.69 18.80
N ALA A 339 31.98 -0.69 17.58
CA ALA A 339 32.52 -1.45 16.46
C ALA A 339 33.68 -0.73 15.73
N GLY A 340 34.15 0.41 16.25
CA GLY A 340 35.26 1.18 15.70
C GLY A 340 34.95 1.80 14.32
N VAL A 341 33.69 2.14 14.07
CA VAL A 341 33.27 2.80 12.83
C VAL A 341 33.53 4.29 12.93
N ASP A 342 34.24 4.85 11.94
CA ASP A 342 34.48 6.28 11.83
C ASP A 342 33.34 6.94 11.04
N PHE A 343 32.57 7.80 11.69
CA PHE A 343 31.43 8.49 11.10
C PHE A 343 31.23 9.89 11.71
N THR A 344 30.54 10.76 10.98
CA THR A 344 29.94 11.99 11.50
C THR A 344 28.43 11.93 11.28
N TYR A 345 27.68 12.97 11.66
CA TYR A 345 26.27 13.11 11.31
C TYR A 345 25.95 14.55 10.93
N LEU A 346 24.77 14.76 10.34
CA LEU A 346 24.42 16.04 9.73
C LEU A 346 23.88 17.10 10.71
N GLY A 347 23.67 16.77 11.98
CA GLY A 347 23.04 17.67 12.95
C GLY A 347 21.68 18.19 12.48
N THR A 348 21.40 19.45 12.82
CA THR A 348 20.23 20.22 12.35
C THR A 348 20.14 20.45 10.82
N ASN A 349 21.18 20.09 10.04
CA ASN A 349 21.12 20.14 8.58
C ASN A 349 20.40 18.93 7.97
N GLU A 350 20.25 17.82 8.69
CA GLU A 350 19.54 16.65 8.19
C GLU A 350 18.04 16.96 7.97
N LEU A 351 17.46 16.45 6.89
CA LEU A 351 16.00 16.46 6.67
C LEU A 351 15.45 15.04 6.71
N CYS A 352 14.13 14.88 6.71
CA CYS A 352 13.48 13.60 6.43
C CYS A 352 14.02 12.99 5.12
N CYS A 353 14.05 11.67 5.00
CA CYS A 353 14.38 11.00 3.74
C CYS A 353 13.31 11.23 2.64
N ALA A 354 12.17 11.82 2.99
CA ALA A 354 11.02 12.13 2.14
C ALA A 354 10.28 10.92 1.55
N THR A 355 10.47 9.71 2.11
CA THR A 355 9.66 8.53 1.78
C THR A 355 8.14 8.81 1.84
N PRO A 356 7.59 9.49 2.88
CA PRO A 356 6.17 9.82 2.94
C PRO A 356 5.68 10.63 1.73
N MET A 357 6.47 11.59 1.25
CA MET A 357 6.11 12.40 0.08
C MET A 357 6.19 11.61 -1.21
N LEU A 358 7.18 10.73 -1.35
CA LEU A 358 7.29 9.81 -2.49
C LEU A 358 6.05 8.93 -2.60
N VAL A 359 5.66 8.26 -1.51
CA VAL A 359 4.51 7.33 -1.49
C VAL A 359 3.17 8.05 -1.51
N ALA A 360 3.11 9.30 -1.06
CA ALA A 360 1.92 10.15 -1.16
C ALA A 360 1.71 10.73 -2.57
N GLY A 361 2.68 10.55 -3.48
CA GLY A 361 2.64 11.12 -4.84
C GLY A 361 2.98 12.61 -4.89
N LYS A 362 3.55 13.19 -3.83
CA LYS A 362 3.98 14.60 -3.74
C LYS A 362 5.44 14.75 -4.21
N TRP A 363 5.67 14.48 -5.48
CA TRP A 363 7.03 14.26 -6.01
C TRP A 363 7.90 15.51 -6.08
N ASP A 364 7.31 16.70 -6.26
CA ASP A 364 8.10 17.94 -6.27
C ASP A 364 8.78 18.18 -4.92
N GLN A 365 8.01 18.11 -3.82
CA GLN A 365 8.54 18.25 -2.47
C GLN A 365 9.55 17.15 -2.12
N PHE A 366 9.30 15.92 -2.58
CA PHE A 366 10.26 14.83 -2.46
C PHE A 366 11.60 15.17 -3.15
N VAL A 367 11.56 15.69 -4.39
CA VAL A 367 12.76 16.07 -5.14
C VAL A 367 13.54 17.19 -4.46
N ASP A 368 12.85 18.20 -3.91
CA ASP A 368 13.50 19.31 -3.22
C ASP A 368 14.25 18.84 -1.96
N VAL A 369 13.63 17.96 -1.18
CA VAL A 369 14.26 17.36 0.01
C VAL A 369 15.42 16.46 -0.37
N MET A 370 15.26 15.61 -1.39
CA MET A 370 16.35 14.77 -1.91
C MET A 370 17.56 15.61 -2.33
N ARG A 371 17.35 16.68 -3.11
CA ARG A 371 18.44 17.59 -3.53
C ARG A 371 19.20 18.14 -2.34
N THR A 372 18.47 18.57 -1.31
CA THR A 372 19.05 19.15 -0.10
C THR A 372 19.83 18.11 0.71
N ASN A 373 19.27 16.91 0.93
CA ASN A 373 19.96 15.84 1.63
C ASN A 373 21.25 15.41 0.91
N VAL A 374 21.20 15.22 -0.41
CA VAL A 374 22.39 14.85 -1.21
C VAL A 374 23.46 15.95 -1.11
N ALA A 375 23.07 17.22 -1.19
CA ALA A 375 24.00 18.33 -1.03
C ALA A 375 24.62 18.38 0.37
N ASN A 376 23.82 18.14 1.42
CA ASN A 376 24.29 18.17 2.80
C ASN A 376 25.29 17.04 3.09
N VAL A 377 25.04 15.81 2.61
CA VAL A 377 26.01 14.72 2.73
C VAL A 377 27.29 15.06 1.99
N LYS A 378 27.22 15.51 0.73
CA LYS A 378 28.42 15.90 -0.04
C LYS A 378 29.23 17.01 0.63
N ALA A 379 28.57 17.94 1.31
CA ALA A 379 29.25 19.02 2.04
C ALA A 379 30.10 18.53 3.22
N THR A 380 29.84 17.34 3.76
CA THR A 380 30.67 16.73 4.81
C THR A 380 31.97 16.11 4.27
N GLY A 381 32.04 15.83 2.97
CA GLY A 381 33.13 15.08 2.35
C GLY A 381 33.01 13.55 2.46
N ALA A 382 32.01 13.03 3.18
CA ALA A 382 31.74 11.60 3.25
C ALA A 382 31.22 11.05 1.92
N ASP A 383 31.66 9.84 1.57
CA ASP A 383 31.18 9.09 0.40
C ASP A 383 30.20 7.98 0.78
N THR A 384 30.01 7.73 2.08
CA THR A 384 29.17 6.65 2.60
C THR A 384 28.08 7.20 3.51
N VAL A 385 26.84 6.74 3.34
CA VAL A 385 25.72 7.01 4.25
C VAL A 385 25.32 5.72 4.94
N ILE A 386 25.40 5.72 6.28
CA ILE A 386 24.95 4.63 7.15
C ILE A 386 23.59 5.03 7.72
N SER A 387 22.58 4.17 7.61
CA SER A 387 21.25 4.44 8.19
C SER A 387 20.76 3.32 9.10
N SER A 388 19.88 3.66 10.04
CA SER A 388 19.18 2.73 10.92
C SER A 388 17.78 2.36 10.46
N CYS A 389 17.18 3.20 9.61
CA CYS A 389 15.82 2.98 9.12
C CYS A 389 15.84 2.40 7.69
N PRO A 390 15.17 1.27 7.42
CA PRO A 390 15.06 0.68 6.08
C PRO A 390 14.49 1.58 5.01
N ALA A 391 13.55 2.47 5.37
CA ALA A 391 13.02 3.41 4.41
C ALA A 391 14.13 4.39 4.00
N CYS A 392 14.94 4.88 4.95
CA CYS A 392 16.07 5.74 4.65
C CYS A 392 17.13 5.01 3.81
N ASP A 393 17.47 3.76 4.15
CA ASP A 393 18.36 2.92 3.35
C ASP A 393 17.87 2.78 1.91
N MET A 394 16.59 2.41 1.71
CA MET A 394 15.99 2.29 0.38
C MET A 394 16.05 3.61 -0.40
N MET A 395 15.85 4.75 0.27
CA MET A 395 15.99 6.06 -0.36
C MET A 395 17.42 6.30 -0.86
N TRP A 396 18.43 6.14 0.01
CA TRP A 396 19.83 6.37 -0.35
C TRP A 396 20.38 5.30 -1.32
N ARG A 397 19.97 4.04 -1.19
CA ARG A 397 20.48 2.92 -2.00
C ARG A 397 19.87 2.87 -3.39
N HIS A 398 18.58 3.22 -3.53
CA HIS A 398 17.83 2.97 -4.77
C HIS A 398 17.13 4.20 -5.32
N VAL A 399 16.37 4.92 -4.49
CA VAL A 399 15.48 5.97 -5.02
C VAL A 399 16.25 7.23 -5.39
N TYR A 400 17.05 7.77 -4.47
CA TYR A 400 17.89 8.94 -4.70
C TYR A 400 18.78 8.77 -5.94
N PRO A 401 19.55 7.68 -6.12
CA PRO A 401 20.37 7.53 -7.32
C PRO A 401 19.55 7.49 -8.62
N GLN A 402 18.39 6.81 -8.64
CA GLN A 402 17.51 6.79 -9.82
C GLN A 402 16.96 8.18 -10.17
N TRP A 403 16.56 8.95 -9.16
CA TRP A 403 16.04 10.30 -9.36
C TRP A 403 17.14 11.31 -9.70
N CYS A 404 18.31 11.20 -9.08
CA CYS A 404 19.50 11.95 -9.44
C CYS A 404 19.90 11.69 -10.90
N GLN A 405 19.91 10.43 -11.34
CA GLN A 405 20.14 10.07 -12.73
C GLN A 405 19.10 10.72 -13.66
N LYS A 406 17.81 10.62 -13.33
CA LYS A 406 16.71 11.23 -14.09
C LYS A 406 16.86 12.76 -14.20
N LEU A 407 17.41 13.41 -13.18
CA LEU A 407 17.53 14.86 -13.07
C LEU A 407 18.92 15.41 -13.44
N GLY A 408 19.87 14.55 -13.82
CA GLY A 408 21.25 14.95 -14.14
C GLY A 408 22.05 15.46 -12.93
N ILE A 409 21.74 14.98 -11.73
CA ILE A 409 22.47 15.29 -10.50
C ILE A 409 23.53 14.22 -10.29
N GLU A 410 24.77 14.63 -10.05
CA GLU A 410 25.86 13.70 -9.71
C GLU A 410 25.59 13.02 -8.37
N TYR A 411 25.71 11.69 -8.35
CA TYR A 411 25.48 10.86 -7.18
C TYR A 411 26.57 9.78 -7.07
N ASP A 412 27.41 9.94 -6.05
CA ASP A 412 28.62 9.16 -5.76
C ASP A 412 28.63 8.64 -4.31
N ILE A 413 27.44 8.54 -3.71
CA ILE A 413 27.26 8.12 -2.32
C ILE A 413 26.94 6.62 -2.26
N THR A 414 27.66 5.88 -1.42
CA THR A 414 27.40 4.48 -1.08
C THR A 414 26.46 4.42 0.13
N ALA A 415 25.34 3.71 0.00
CA ALA A 415 24.42 3.50 1.12
C ALA A 415 24.69 2.16 1.81
N LYS A 416 24.73 2.16 3.14
CA LYS A 416 24.73 0.96 3.98
C LYS A 416 23.70 1.07 5.09
N HIS A 417 23.15 -0.07 5.49
CA HIS A 417 22.41 -0.17 6.74
C HIS A 417 23.38 -0.52 7.89
N TYR A 418 23.14 -0.04 9.11
CA TYR A 418 24.04 -0.32 10.24
C TYR A 418 24.26 -1.82 10.48
N SER A 419 23.25 -2.65 10.22
CA SER A 419 23.36 -4.10 10.38
C SER A 419 24.34 -4.74 9.40
N GLU A 420 24.50 -4.20 8.18
CA GLU A 420 25.53 -4.64 7.24
C GLU A 420 26.92 -4.28 7.76
N VAL A 421 27.09 -3.03 8.23
CA VAL A 421 28.37 -2.57 8.78
C VAL A 421 28.77 -3.44 9.97
N LEU A 422 27.85 -3.72 10.90
CA LEU A 422 28.14 -4.58 12.06
C LEU A 422 28.37 -6.03 11.67
N SER A 423 27.58 -6.60 10.76
CA SER A 423 27.81 -7.97 10.27
C SER A 423 29.20 -8.12 9.65
N GLU A 424 29.66 -7.14 8.85
CA GLU A 424 31.01 -7.10 8.29
C GLU A 424 32.10 -7.04 9.38
N ARG A 425 31.91 -6.23 10.44
CA ARG A 425 32.85 -6.15 11.57
C ARG A 425 32.87 -7.43 12.42
N ILE A 426 31.72 -8.08 12.59
CA ILE A 426 31.62 -9.39 13.25
C ILE A 426 32.34 -10.45 12.44
N ALA A 427 32.08 -10.51 11.12
CA ALA A 427 32.66 -11.51 10.24
C ALA A 427 34.19 -11.38 10.11
N SER A 428 34.72 -10.15 10.17
CA SER A 428 36.16 -9.87 10.18
C SER A 428 36.83 -10.11 11.55
N GLY A 429 36.05 -10.21 12.63
CA GLY A 429 36.54 -10.32 14.00
C GLY A 429 36.99 -8.98 14.61
N GLU A 430 36.68 -7.86 13.94
CA GLU A 430 36.96 -6.50 14.43
C GLU A 430 35.97 -6.06 15.52
N PHE A 431 34.78 -6.67 15.54
CA PHE A 431 33.79 -6.49 16.60
C PHE A 431 33.34 -7.85 17.14
N THR A 432 33.31 -7.98 18.46
CA THR A 432 32.76 -9.13 19.17
C THR A 432 32.02 -8.64 20.40
N PHE A 433 30.85 -9.21 20.68
CA PHE A 433 30.16 -8.91 21.92
C PHE A 433 31.02 -9.34 23.13
N PRO A 434 31.10 -8.51 24.18
CA PRO A 434 31.64 -8.98 25.45
C PRO A 434 30.75 -10.12 25.95
N GLU A 435 31.36 -11.11 26.61
CA GLU A 435 30.61 -12.23 27.20
C GLU A 435 31.05 -12.41 28.65
N THR A 436 30.31 -11.83 29.58
CA THR A 436 30.47 -12.07 31.02
C THR A 436 29.37 -12.99 31.52
N VAL A 437 29.72 -14.25 31.78
CA VAL A 437 28.79 -15.22 32.36
C VAL A 437 28.80 -15.08 33.87
N GLU A 438 27.71 -14.55 34.43
CA GLU A 438 27.50 -14.50 35.87
C GLU A 438 26.97 -15.85 36.35
N ALA A 439 27.80 -16.61 37.06
CA ALA A 439 27.39 -17.86 37.67
C ALA A 439 26.35 -17.60 38.76
N ASP A 440 25.14 -18.14 38.60
CA ASP A 440 24.10 -18.02 39.63
C ASP A 440 24.45 -18.91 40.84
N PRO A 441 24.65 -18.36 42.05
CA PRO A 441 24.89 -19.14 43.26
C PRO A 441 23.65 -19.90 43.77
N VAL A 442 22.46 -19.66 43.19
CA VAL A 442 21.18 -20.15 43.68
C VAL A 442 20.64 -21.27 42.78
N LYS A 443 20.44 -22.47 43.35
CA LYS A 443 19.77 -23.59 42.67
C LYS A 443 18.42 -23.16 42.11
N GLY A 444 18.29 -23.12 40.78
CA GLY A 444 17.01 -22.98 40.08
C GLY A 444 16.83 -21.73 39.22
N LYS A 445 17.81 -20.83 39.15
CA LYS A 445 17.77 -19.66 38.24
C LYS A 445 18.70 -19.86 37.03
N LYS A 446 18.36 -19.22 35.89
CA LYS A 446 19.13 -19.28 34.64
C LYS A 446 20.41 -18.46 34.77
N ALA A 447 21.49 -18.88 34.11
CA ALA A 447 22.71 -18.09 34.03
C ALA A 447 22.46 -16.79 33.25
N ARG A 448 22.98 -15.67 33.76
CA ARG A 448 22.92 -14.36 33.10
C ARG A 448 24.18 -14.14 32.28
N VAL A 449 24.02 -13.55 31.10
CA VAL A 449 25.13 -13.10 30.25
C VAL A 449 25.08 -11.59 30.16
N ASN A 450 26.19 -10.92 30.41
CA ASN A 450 26.26 -9.44 30.46
C ASN A 450 25.22 -8.84 31.42
N GLY A 451 25.00 -9.50 32.57
CA GLY A 451 24.00 -9.09 33.55
C GLY A 451 22.55 -9.18 33.05
N ARG A 452 22.24 -10.01 32.04
CA ARG A 452 20.88 -10.15 31.47
C ARG A 452 20.51 -11.61 31.25
N ASP A 453 19.21 -11.92 31.36
CA ASP A 453 18.69 -13.23 30.98
C ASP A 453 18.70 -13.39 29.45
N LYS A 454 18.82 -14.63 28.97
CA LYS A 454 18.55 -14.92 27.55
C LYS A 454 17.05 -14.78 27.27
N VAL A 455 16.71 -14.07 26.21
CA VAL A 455 15.32 -13.80 25.80
C VAL A 455 15.02 -14.53 24.49
N LYS A 456 13.84 -15.14 24.39
CA LYS A 456 13.40 -15.76 23.14
C LYS A 456 12.96 -14.67 22.16
N VAL A 457 13.76 -14.43 21.15
CA VAL A 457 13.52 -13.35 20.19
C VAL A 457 13.18 -13.91 18.82
N THR A 458 12.26 -13.26 18.12
CA THR A 458 12.00 -13.52 16.70
C THR A 458 12.30 -12.28 15.86
N TRP A 459 12.35 -12.45 14.54
CA TRP A 459 12.80 -11.41 13.62
C TRP A 459 11.71 -10.99 12.62
N HIS A 460 11.47 -9.69 12.51
CA HIS A 460 10.62 -9.11 11.48
C HIS A 460 11.43 -8.58 10.29
N ASP A 461 11.40 -9.31 9.17
CA ASP A 461 11.95 -8.83 7.90
C ASP A 461 11.13 -7.63 7.36
N SER A 462 11.65 -6.43 7.59
CA SER A 462 11.03 -5.20 7.08
C SER A 462 11.09 -5.16 5.54
N CYS A 463 10.01 -4.69 4.91
CA CYS A 463 9.86 -4.78 3.45
C CYS A 463 10.99 -4.07 2.67
N HIS A 464 11.37 -2.86 3.09
CA HIS A 464 12.37 -2.04 2.38
C HIS A 464 13.80 -2.58 2.51
N ILE A 465 14.20 -3.14 3.66
CA ILE A 465 15.56 -3.69 3.81
C ILE A 465 15.66 -5.07 3.16
N GLY A 466 14.60 -5.88 3.27
CA GLY A 466 14.55 -7.23 2.73
C GLY A 466 14.28 -7.24 1.23
N ARG A 467 13.03 -7.04 0.82
CA ARG A 467 12.61 -7.22 -0.58
C ARG A 467 13.19 -6.17 -1.53
N VAL A 468 13.36 -4.92 -1.08
CA VAL A 468 13.88 -3.84 -1.93
C VAL A 468 15.42 -3.85 -1.93
N SER A 469 16.06 -3.80 -0.75
CA SER A 469 17.53 -3.72 -0.65
C SER A 469 18.25 -5.08 -0.68
N GLY A 470 17.55 -6.21 -0.55
CA GLY A 470 18.14 -7.56 -0.58
C GLY A 470 18.93 -7.94 0.68
N VAL A 471 18.79 -7.19 1.78
CA VAL A 471 19.56 -7.35 3.01
C VAL A 471 18.78 -8.20 4.01
N TYR A 472 19.11 -9.49 4.04
CA TYR A 472 18.43 -10.49 4.90
C TYR A 472 19.30 -11.06 6.00
N GLU A 473 20.54 -11.44 5.68
CA GLU A 473 21.43 -12.09 6.64
C GLU A 473 22.07 -11.13 7.64
N PRO A 474 22.48 -9.89 7.30
CA PRO A 474 23.16 -9.02 8.25
C PRO A 474 22.41 -8.75 9.57
N PRO A 475 21.08 -8.49 9.58
CA PRO A 475 20.32 -8.44 10.84
C PRO A 475 20.36 -9.74 11.63
N ARG A 476 20.29 -10.90 10.96
CA ARG A 476 20.34 -12.23 11.59
C ARG A 476 21.72 -12.53 12.17
N ASP A 477 22.79 -12.14 11.49
CA ASP A 477 24.15 -12.30 11.97
C ASP A 477 24.35 -11.54 13.28
N LEU A 478 23.83 -10.30 13.34
CA LEU A 478 23.84 -9.49 14.55
C LEU A 478 23.06 -10.15 15.70
N ILE A 479 21.85 -10.65 15.42
CA ILE A 479 21.03 -11.37 16.43
C ILE A 479 21.74 -12.63 16.93
N LYS A 480 22.33 -13.43 16.04
CA LYS A 480 23.03 -14.68 16.40
C LYS A 480 24.32 -14.43 17.18
N ALA A 481 25.00 -13.31 16.89
CA ALA A 481 26.20 -12.92 17.61
C ALA A 481 25.90 -12.34 19.01
N ASN A 482 24.69 -11.80 19.21
CA ASN A 482 24.27 -11.27 20.50
C ASN A 482 24.11 -12.40 21.54
N PRO A 483 24.88 -12.40 22.64
CA PRO A 483 24.88 -13.50 23.61
C PRO A 483 23.59 -13.61 24.42
N ASN A 484 22.76 -12.56 24.43
CA ASN A 484 21.47 -12.52 25.12
C ASN A 484 20.29 -13.04 24.28
N ALA A 485 20.49 -13.40 23.01
CA ALA A 485 19.43 -13.90 22.14
C ALA A 485 19.27 -15.44 22.19
N ASP A 486 18.04 -15.91 22.33
CA ASP A 486 17.57 -17.24 21.89
C ASP A 486 16.72 -17.03 20.63
N PHE A 487 17.37 -17.06 19.46
CA PHE A 487 16.74 -16.69 18.19
C PHE A 487 15.79 -17.78 17.65
N ARG A 488 14.53 -17.38 17.40
CA ARG A 488 13.47 -18.20 16.81
C ARG A 488 13.01 -17.59 15.49
N GLU A 489 13.41 -18.18 14.37
CA GLU A 489 13.06 -17.69 13.03
C GLU A 489 11.55 -17.87 12.74
N LEU A 490 10.91 -16.87 12.14
CA LEU A 490 9.51 -16.95 11.71
C LEU A 490 9.34 -17.93 10.53
N PRO A 491 8.17 -18.57 10.39
CA PRO A 491 7.87 -19.41 9.21
C PRO A 491 7.84 -18.60 7.92
N PHE A 492 7.33 -17.36 7.97
CA PHE A 492 7.33 -16.39 6.87
C PHE A 492 8.47 -15.40 7.08
N ASN A 493 9.60 -15.69 6.45
CA ASN A 493 10.83 -14.91 6.55
C ASN A 493 11.41 -14.59 5.16
N ARG A 494 12.42 -13.73 5.13
CA ARG A 494 13.08 -13.23 3.92
C ARG A 494 12.08 -12.64 2.91
N GLU A 495 12.15 -13.04 1.65
CA GLU A 495 11.24 -12.57 0.59
C GLU A 495 9.77 -12.92 0.86
N GLU A 496 9.52 -13.90 1.74
CA GLU A 496 8.19 -14.37 2.14
C GLU A 496 7.61 -13.63 3.35
N GLY A 497 8.36 -12.72 3.99
CA GLY A 497 7.91 -12.04 5.21
C GLY A 497 6.67 -11.17 5.01
N HIS A 498 5.62 -11.35 5.81
CA HIS A 498 4.42 -10.50 5.76
C HIS A 498 4.67 -9.07 6.25
N CYS A 499 3.94 -8.12 5.65
CA CYS A 499 4.04 -6.68 5.95
C CYS A 499 3.47 -6.34 7.33
N CYS A 500 4.04 -5.32 8.01
CA CYS A 500 3.49 -4.79 9.27
C CYS A 500 2.24 -3.91 9.08
N ALA A 501 1.93 -3.48 7.84
CA ALA A 501 0.87 -2.52 7.46
C ALA A 501 1.06 -1.05 7.91
N SER A 502 2.28 -0.68 8.31
CA SER A 502 2.58 0.68 8.72
C SER A 502 2.43 1.71 7.60
N VAL A 503 2.34 2.98 8.01
CA VAL A 503 2.16 4.18 7.20
C VAL A 503 0.86 4.16 6.39
N LEU A 504 0.83 3.58 5.19
CA LEU A 504 -0.28 3.82 4.24
C LEU A 504 -1.61 3.22 4.67
N THR A 505 -1.59 1.97 5.14
CA THR A 505 -2.81 1.36 5.67
C THR A 505 -3.14 1.94 7.04
N LEU A 506 -2.14 2.14 7.90
CA LEU A 506 -2.33 2.71 9.24
C LEU A 506 -2.99 4.10 9.22
N ILE A 507 -2.55 5.02 8.37
CA ILE A 507 -3.11 6.39 8.34
C ILE A 507 -4.47 6.47 7.64
N LYS A 508 -4.81 5.47 6.80
CA LYS A 508 -6.07 5.45 6.04
C LYS A 508 -7.15 4.63 6.74
N GLU A 509 -6.79 3.47 7.25
CA GLU A 509 -7.67 2.46 7.84
C GLU A 509 -6.94 1.78 9.02
N PRO A 510 -6.83 2.45 10.20
CA PRO A 510 -6.15 1.91 11.37
C PRO A 510 -6.61 0.51 11.77
N ASP A 511 -7.91 0.22 11.71
CA ASP A 511 -8.48 -1.09 12.04
C ASP A 511 -7.95 -2.21 11.12
N VAL A 512 -7.80 -1.92 9.83
CA VAL A 512 -7.24 -2.88 8.87
C VAL A 512 -5.74 -3.07 9.14
N ALA A 513 -5.03 -2.01 9.52
CA ALA A 513 -3.62 -2.09 9.88
C ALA A 513 -3.42 -2.94 11.15
N ALA A 514 -4.28 -2.78 12.16
CA ALA A 514 -4.28 -3.57 13.38
C ALA A 514 -4.52 -5.05 13.09
N LYS A 515 -5.45 -5.38 12.17
CA LYS A 515 -5.66 -6.77 11.73
C LYS A 515 -4.42 -7.36 11.06
N ILE A 516 -3.80 -6.63 10.12
CA ILE A 516 -2.60 -7.11 9.41
C ILE A 516 -1.42 -7.28 10.38
N GLY A 517 -1.18 -6.31 11.27
CA GLY A 517 -0.15 -6.41 12.30
C GLY A 517 -0.41 -7.55 13.29
N GLY A 518 -1.67 -7.82 13.64
CA GLY A 518 -2.08 -8.93 14.50
C GLY A 518 -1.66 -10.30 13.98
N GLU A 519 -1.66 -10.51 12.65
CA GLU A 519 -1.14 -11.74 12.03
C GLU A 519 0.35 -11.93 12.33
N LYS A 520 1.15 -10.84 12.34
CA LYS A 520 2.57 -10.92 12.71
C LYS A 520 2.77 -11.32 14.17
N HIS A 521 1.94 -10.82 15.07
CA HIS A 521 1.93 -11.27 16.47
C HIS A 521 1.52 -12.73 16.61
N ALA A 522 0.57 -13.22 15.80
CA ALA A 522 0.19 -14.62 15.77
C ALA A 522 1.34 -15.53 15.28
N GLU A 523 2.07 -15.10 14.25
CA GLU A 523 3.27 -15.80 13.76
C GLU A 523 4.36 -15.88 14.85
N ALA A 524 4.64 -14.76 15.53
CA ALA A 524 5.64 -14.73 16.60
C ALA A 524 5.26 -15.65 17.78
N ARG A 525 3.98 -15.69 18.16
CA ARG A 525 3.47 -16.65 19.16
C ARG A 525 3.64 -18.10 18.71
N SER A 526 3.48 -18.39 17.41
CA SER A 526 3.61 -19.76 16.87
C SER A 526 5.01 -20.37 17.03
N VAL A 527 6.03 -19.52 17.21
CA VAL A 527 7.44 -19.95 17.40
C VAL A 527 7.91 -19.81 18.85
N ASP A 528 6.99 -19.57 19.79
CA ASP A 528 7.29 -19.39 21.22
C ASP A 528 8.29 -18.24 21.46
N ALA A 529 8.13 -17.13 20.74
CA ALA A 529 8.88 -15.90 20.99
C ALA A 529 8.32 -15.14 22.19
N GLU A 530 9.18 -14.42 22.90
CA GLU A 530 8.84 -13.47 23.97
C GLU A 530 8.91 -12.03 23.43
N GLN A 531 9.80 -11.77 22.47
CA GLN A 531 9.95 -10.46 21.82
C GLN A 531 10.01 -10.57 20.29
N ILE A 532 9.45 -9.58 19.61
CA ILE A 532 9.61 -9.36 18.17
C ILE A 532 10.67 -8.28 17.97
N LEU A 533 11.79 -8.65 17.36
CA LEU A 533 12.80 -7.70 16.93
C LEU A 533 12.41 -7.10 15.58
N ALA A 534 12.40 -5.77 15.50
CA ALA A 534 12.29 -5.00 14.27
C ALA A 534 13.53 -4.12 14.09
N LEU A 535 13.79 -3.58 12.90
CA LEU A 535 14.82 -2.54 12.71
C LEU A 535 14.26 -1.28 12.03
N CYS A 536 12.97 -1.29 11.70
CA CYS A 536 12.31 -0.15 11.08
C CYS A 536 11.49 0.57 12.14
N PRO A 537 11.77 1.86 12.40
CA PRO A 537 11.00 2.64 13.37
C PRO A 537 9.49 2.58 13.11
N CYS A 538 9.08 2.64 11.83
CA CYS A 538 7.67 2.54 11.46
C CYS A 538 7.07 1.14 11.66
N CYS A 539 7.86 0.07 11.52
CA CYS A 539 7.38 -1.29 11.75
C CYS A 539 7.26 -1.57 13.25
N GLU A 540 8.26 -1.15 14.04
CA GLU A 540 8.22 -1.24 15.49
C GLU A 540 6.98 -0.53 16.04
N PHE A 541 6.80 0.73 15.66
CA PHE A 541 5.61 1.52 15.99
C PHE A 541 4.31 0.76 15.72
N GLN A 542 4.14 0.29 14.47
CA GLN A 542 2.91 -0.36 14.05
C GLN A 542 2.68 -1.70 14.74
N LEU A 543 3.73 -2.46 15.01
CA LEU A 543 3.63 -3.73 15.72
C LEU A 543 3.28 -3.49 17.19
N ARG A 544 3.79 -2.44 17.85
CA ARG A 544 3.34 -2.06 19.19
C ARG A 544 1.83 -1.72 19.19
N VAL A 545 1.38 -0.87 18.27
CA VAL A 545 -0.04 -0.49 18.12
C VAL A 545 -0.92 -1.71 17.83
N ALA A 546 -0.49 -2.58 16.91
CA ALA A 546 -1.23 -3.80 16.60
C ALA A 546 -1.24 -4.80 17.77
N GLY A 547 -0.14 -4.90 18.53
CA GLY A 547 -0.04 -5.71 19.73
C GLY A 547 -1.08 -5.30 20.76
N GLU A 548 -1.22 -4.00 21.03
CA GLU A 548 -2.24 -3.47 21.94
C GLU A 548 -3.66 -3.74 21.44
N ALA A 549 -3.93 -3.52 20.14
CA ALA A 549 -5.24 -3.76 19.55
C ALA A 549 -5.64 -5.25 19.50
N ASN A 550 -4.69 -6.17 19.69
CA ASN A 550 -4.90 -7.62 19.66
C ASN A 550 -4.57 -8.31 21.01
N ASP A 551 -4.48 -7.55 22.11
CA ASP A 551 -4.16 -8.05 23.46
C ASP A 551 -2.91 -8.96 23.50
N SER A 552 -1.87 -8.61 22.74
CA SER A 552 -0.64 -9.39 22.67
C SER A 552 0.32 -9.05 23.81
N GLU A 553 0.80 -10.06 24.51
CA GLU A 553 1.83 -9.94 25.57
C GLU A 553 3.28 -9.90 25.02
N LEU A 554 3.45 -9.83 23.71
CA LEU A 554 4.77 -9.82 23.07
C LEU A 554 5.33 -8.41 23.12
N GLU A 555 6.56 -8.25 23.58
CA GLU A 555 7.26 -6.97 23.47
C GLU A 555 7.81 -6.79 22.05
N VAL A 556 7.80 -5.57 21.55
CA VAL A 556 8.37 -5.22 20.25
C VAL A 556 9.52 -4.26 20.49
N VAL A 557 10.71 -4.66 20.06
CA VAL A 557 11.99 -4.03 20.41
C VAL A 557 12.81 -3.82 19.14
N ASP A 558 13.39 -2.64 18.99
CA ASP A 558 14.34 -2.37 17.91
C ASP A 558 15.63 -3.20 18.08
N LEU A 559 16.19 -3.67 16.96
CA LEU A 559 17.39 -4.49 16.92
C LEU A 559 18.64 -3.73 17.38
N ALA A 560 18.77 -2.44 17.05
CA ALA A 560 19.88 -1.62 17.52
C ALA A 560 19.77 -1.47 19.03
N ARG A 561 18.57 -1.16 19.55
CA ARG A 561 18.31 -1.10 20.99
C ARG A 561 18.71 -2.41 21.68
N PHE A 562 18.16 -3.54 21.22
CA PHE A 562 18.44 -4.87 21.77
C PHE A 562 19.96 -5.20 21.74
N THR A 563 20.65 -4.73 20.70
CA THR A 563 22.10 -4.89 20.54
C THR A 563 22.89 -4.03 21.51
N ALA A 564 22.59 -2.73 21.61
CA ALA A 564 23.26 -1.80 22.53
C ALA A 564 23.06 -2.23 23.98
N GLU A 565 21.87 -2.73 24.30
CA GLU A 565 21.53 -3.29 25.59
C GLU A 565 22.46 -4.46 25.99
N ALA A 566 22.79 -5.37 25.06
CA ALA A 566 23.75 -6.44 25.29
C ALA A 566 25.19 -5.94 25.53
N LEU A 567 25.53 -4.72 25.12
CA LEU A 567 26.80 -4.05 25.41
C LEU A 567 26.80 -3.31 26.76
N GLY A 568 25.70 -3.37 27.51
CA GLY A 568 25.58 -2.76 28.83
C GLY A 568 25.00 -1.34 28.83
N TYR A 569 24.54 -0.85 27.68
CA TYR A 569 23.85 0.44 27.61
C TYR A 569 22.41 0.31 28.15
N ASP A 570 22.00 1.29 28.95
CA ASP A 570 20.62 1.47 29.40
C ASP A 570 20.02 2.65 28.63
N LEU A 571 18.96 2.39 27.86
CA LEU A 571 18.38 3.35 26.93
C LEU A 571 16.97 3.72 27.38
N PRO A 572 16.59 5.02 27.33
CA PRO A 572 15.22 5.44 27.66
C PRO A 572 14.19 4.65 26.87
N ASP A 573 13.06 4.29 27.50
CA ASP A 573 11.93 3.68 26.80
C ASP A 573 11.25 4.73 25.90
N PRO A 574 11.22 4.55 24.57
CA PRO A 574 10.58 5.50 23.67
C PRO A 574 9.05 5.39 23.69
N ASN A 575 8.48 4.29 24.20
CA ASN A 575 7.06 3.95 24.06
C ASN A 575 6.10 5.05 24.59
N PRO A 576 6.35 5.73 25.73
CA PRO A 576 5.51 6.84 26.16
C PRO A 576 5.46 8.00 25.16
N ALA A 577 6.59 8.39 24.58
CA ALA A 577 6.66 9.46 23.58
C ALA A 577 5.97 9.02 22.28
N VAL A 578 6.22 7.78 21.87
CA VAL A 578 5.58 7.13 20.72
C VAL A 578 4.06 7.13 20.82
N LYS A 579 3.51 6.76 21.98
CA LYS A 579 2.06 6.78 22.24
C LYS A 579 1.48 8.18 22.20
N ALA A 580 2.19 9.16 22.77
CA ALA A 580 1.76 10.56 22.72
C ALA A 580 1.69 11.06 21.26
N GLN A 581 2.69 10.74 20.45
CA GLN A 581 2.71 11.06 19.02
C GLN A 581 1.57 10.35 18.28
N TRP A 582 1.35 9.06 18.55
CA TRP A 582 0.25 8.32 17.93
C TRP A 582 -1.12 8.91 18.26
N ALA A 583 -1.35 9.30 19.51
CA ALA A 583 -2.62 9.89 19.93
C ALA A 583 -2.93 11.18 19.16
N VAL A 584 -1.91 11.97 18.81
CA VAL A 584 -2.07 13.14 17.92
C VAL A 584 -2.45 12.69 16.51
N PHE A 585 -1.73 11.73 15.93
CA PHE A 585 -2.03 11.21 14.59
C PHE A 585 -3.43 10.62 14.50
N ASP A 586 -3.82 9.75 15.43
CA ASP A 586 -5.15 9.13 15.48
C ASP A 586 -6.26 10.19 15.63
N GLY A 587 -6.05 11.18 16.50
CA GLY A 587 -6.95 12.33 16.64
C GLY A 587 -7.12 13.10 15.33
N MET A 588 -6.00 13.41 14.65
CA MET A 588 -6.02 14.10 13.35
C MET A 588 -6.64 13.25 12.23
N ILE A 589 -6.34 11.95 12.17
CA ILE A 589 -6.91 11.02 11.17
C ILE A 589 -8.43 11.04 11.28
N LYS A 590 -8.96 10.91 12.51
CA LYS A 590 -10.41 10.97 12.79
C LYS A 590 -10.99 12.32 12.38
N LEU A 591 -10.31 13.41 12.72
CA LEU A 591 -10.75 14.78 12.43
C LEU A 591 -10.81 15.09 10.93
N MET A 592 -9.86 14.56 10.16
CA MET A 592 -9.72 14.82 8.71
C MET A 592 -10.58 13.89 7.84
N THR A 593 -11.53 13.17 8.44
CA THR A 593 -12.61 12.48 7.71
C THR A 593 -13.74 13.47 7.36
N PRO A 594 -14.58 13.20 6.34
CA PRO A 594 -15.76 14.02 6.08
C PRO A 594 -16.67 14.18 7.31
N GLU A 595 -16.85 13.11 8.07
CA GLU A 595 -17.65 13.07 9.30
C GLU A 595 -17.01 13.89 10.42
N GLY A 596 -15.72 13.68 10.69
CA GLY A 596 -14.99 14.43 11.71
C GLY A 596 -14.93 15.93 11.42
N PHE A 597 -14.75 16.29 10.15
CA PHE A 597 -14.76 17.70 9.74
C PHE A 597 -16.17 18.30 9.83
N ALA A 598 -17.20 17.54 9.47
CA ALA A 598 -18.60 17.95 9.66
C ALA A 598 -18.92 18.25 11.13
N ASP A 599 -18.38 17.47 12.07
CA ASP A 599 -18.52 17.73 13.51
C ASP A 599 -17.89 19.05 13.95
N VAL A 600 -16.67 19.35 13.49
CA VAL A 600 -16.04 20.65 13.76
C VAL A 600 -16.88 21.79 13.19
N MET A 601 -17.40 21.63 11.97
CA MET A 601 -18.23 22.65 11.33
C MET A 601 -19.55 22.91 12.07
N ARG A 602 -20.18 21.87 12.63
CA ARG A 602 -21.39 22.01 13.46
C ARG A 602 -21.15 22.92 14.65
N ASP A 603 -20.01 22.74 15.32
CA ASP A 603 -19.62 23.54 16.48
C ASP A 603 -19.23 24.99 16.13
N MET A 604 -19.04 25.27 14.83
CA MET A 604 -18.67 26.58 14.30
C MET A 604 -19.80 27.27 13.54
N PHE A 605 -21.04 26.77 13.57
CA PHE A 605 -22.14 27.41 12.85
C PHE A 605 -22.36 28.90 13.17
N PRO A 606 -22.25 29.37 14.43
CA PRO A 606 -22.33 30.80 14.73
C PRO A 606 -21.30 31.62 13.96
N GLU A 607 -20.04 31.22 14.04
CA GLU A 607 -18.89 31.89 13.42
C GLU A 607 -18.97 31.80 11.89
N LEU A 608 -19.40 30.66 11.34
CA LEU A 608 -19.61 30.47 9.91
C LEU A 608 -20.71 31.41 9.38
N VAL A 609 -21.84 31.54 10.08
CA VAL A 609 -22.93 32.43 9.66
C VAL A 609 -22.52 33.91 9.75
N GLU A 610 -21.76 34.28 10.77
CA GLU A 610 -21.23 35.64 10.94
C GLU A 610 -20.15 35.98 9.90
N ALA A 611 -19.30 35.01 9.55
CA ALA A 611 -18.24 35.19 8.57
C ALA A 611 -18.74 35.37 7.13
N MET A 612 -19.99 35.00 6.83
CA MET A 612 -20.58 35.06 5.49
C MET A 612 -20.46 36.44 4.85
N PRO A 613 -20.03 36.53 3.57
CA PRO A 613 -19.78 37.82 2.91
C PRO A 613 -21.07 38.59 2.60
N LYS A 614 -20.94 39.92 2.45
CA LYS A 614 -21.96 40.83 1.90
C LYS A 614 -23.33 40.77 2.59
N GLY A 615 -23.37 40.53 3.91
CA GLY A 615 -24.62 40.48 4.69
C GLY A 615 -25.45 39.22 4.44
N MET A 616 -24.89 38.22 3.75
CA MET A 616 -25.57 36.97 3.45
C MET A 616 -25.99 36.22 4.72
N GLY A 617 -25.21 36.30 5.82
CA GLY A 617 -25.63 35.75 7.11
C GLY A 617 -26.96 36.34 7.61
N SER A 618 -27.14 37.65 7.49
CA SER A 618 -28.41 38.32 7.83
C SER A 618 -29.54 37.94 6.88
N MET A 619 -29.25 37.75 5.59
CA MET A 619 -30.22 37.24 4.62
C MET A 619 -30.67 35.82 4.99
N MET A 620 -29.75 34.92 5.30
CA MET A 620 -30.04 33.54 5.71
C MET A 620 -30.90 33.50 6.98
N LYS A 621 -30.59 34.34 7.98
CA LYS A 621 -31.41 34.54 9.19
C LYS A 621 -32.82 35.06 8.86
N GLY A 622 -32.94 35.91 7.84
CA GLY A 622 -34.24 36.40 7.34
C GLY A 622 -35.05 35.31 6.65
N MET A 623 -34.41 34.51 5.79
CA MET A 623 -35.03 33.38 5.10
C MET A 623 -35.52 32.31 6.08
N ALA A 624 -34.77 32.05 7.15
CA ALA A 624 -35.18 31.13 8.21
C ALA A 624 -36.58 31.41 8.82
N LYS A 625 -37.09 32.65 8.71
CA LYS A 625 -38.45 33.04 9.17
C LYS A 625 -39.56 32.70 8.17
N VAL A 626 -39.21 32.40 6.93
CA VAL A 626 -40.15 32.04 5.85
C VAL A 626 -40.19 30.52 5.72
N PRO A 627 -41.34 29.86 5.98
CA PRO A 627 -41.46 28.41 5.91
C PRO A 627 -41.04 27.85 4.54
N GLY A 628 -40.19 26.81 4.54
CA GLY A 628 -39.75 26.11 3.33
C GLY A 628 -38.66 26.81 2.50
N SER A 629 -38.25 28.04 2.86
CA SER A 629 -37.32 28.82 2.03
C SER A 629 -35.86 28.37 2.15
N LEU A 630 -35.44 27.85 3.31
CA LEU A 630 -34.10 27.29 3.51
C LEU A 630 -33.98 25.91 2.85
N GLU A 631 -35.03 25.10 2.92
CA GLU A 631 -35.12 23.79 2.29
C GLU A 631 -35.01 23.90 0.76
N ALA A 632 -35.62 24.94 0.18
CA ALA A 632 -35.49 25.24 -1.24
C ALA A 632 -34.05 25.58 -1.67
N MET A 633 -33.19 26.04 -0.75
CA MET A 633 -31.77 26.32 -1.02
C MET A 633 -30.86 25.12 -0.80
N LYS A 634 -31.32 24.05 -0.14
CA LYS A 634 -30.53 22.85 0.16
C LYS A 634 -29.78 22.30 -1.07
N PRO A 635 -30.39 22.17 -2.27
CA PRO A 635 -29.68 21.71 -3.46
C PRO A 635 -28.55 22.64 -3.95
N MET A 636 -28.58 23.92 -3.55
CA MET A 636 -27.57 24.91 -3.92
C MET A 636 -26.41 24.98 -2.94
N LEU A 637 -26.57 24.48 -1.70
CA LEU A 637 -25.52 24.54 -0.67
C LEU A 637 -24.20 23.87 -1.11
N PRO A 638 -24.19 22.67 -1.73
CA PRO A 638 -22.95 22.04 -2.19
C PRO A 638 -22.18 22.85 -3.25
N VAL A 639 -22.87 23.71 -4.01
CA VAL A 639 -22.26 24.55 -5.05
C VAL A 639 -21.83 25.91 -4.50
N LEU A 640 -22.60 26.45 -3.55
CA LEU A 640 -22.41 27.78 -3.01
C LEU A 640 -21.35 27.80 -1.89
N PHE A 641 -21.39 26.82 -0.99
CA PHE A 641 -20.53 26.75 0.17
C PHE A 641 -19.02 26.74 -0.19
N PRO A 642 -18.55 25.95 -1.18
CA PRO A 642 -17.14 25.96 -1.60
C PRO A 642 -16.66 27.31 -2.12
N LYS A 643 -17.56 28.13 -2.70
CA LYS A 643 -17.21 29.46 -3.22
C LYS A 643 -17.12 30.51 -2.11
N LEU A 644 -17.87 30.33 -1.03
CA LEU A 644 -17.88 31.25 0.10
C LEU A 644 -16.76 30.96 1.09
N LEU A 645 -16.43 29.68 1.26
CA LEU A 645 -15.52 29.21 2.29
C LEU A 645 -14.14 29.91 2.25
N PRO A 646 -13.46 30.10 1.10
CA PRO A 646 -12.17 30.80 1.09
C PRO A 646 -12.21 32.22 1.68
N GLY A 647 -13.31 32.94 1.49
CA GLY A 647 -13.50 34.27 2.09
C GLY A 647 -13.88 34.25 3.58
N MET A 648 -14.34 33.10 4.07
CA MET A 648 -14.73 32.88 5.46
C MET A 648 -13.58 32.30 6.29
N MET A 649 -12.71 31.46 5.69
CA MET A 649 -11.63 30.74 6.38
C MET A 649 -10.77 31.63 7.28
N PRO A 650 -10.26 32.81 6.85
CA PRO A 650 -9.44 33.65 7.73
C PRO A 650 -10.16 34.14 8.99
N LYS A 651 -11.50 34.29 8.94
CA LYS A 651 -12.30 34.73 10.08
C LYS A 651 -12.63 33.60 11.05
N VAL A 652 -12.80 32.38 10.53
CA VAL A 652 -13.20 31.22 11.33
C VAL A 652 -12.03 30.36 11.78
N MET A 653 -10.84 30.54 11.19
CA MET A 653 -9.60 29.83 11.52
C MET A 653 -9.28 29.87 13.02
N PRO A 654 -9.37 31.00 13.75
CA PRO A 654 -9.08 31.02 15.19
C PRO A 654 -9.96 30.07 16.00
N ARG A 655 -11.27 30.04 15.71
CA ARG A 655 -12.21 29.13 16.36
C ARG A 655 -11.97 27.67 15.97
N MET A 656 -11.63 27.42 14.71
CA MET A 656 -11.29 26.07 14.24
C MET A 656 -10.06 25.54 14.98
N LEU A 657 -9.02 26.35 15.13
CA LEU A 657 -7.79 25.96 15.84
C LEU A 657 -8.05 25.64 17.31
N GLU A 658 -8.92 26.41 17.98
CA GLU A 658 -9.38 26.13 19.34
C GLU A 658 -10.08 24.76 19.42
N LEU A 659 -11.04 24.50 18.52
CA LEU A 659 -11.79 23.24 18.49
C LEU A 659 -10.92 22.03 18.12
N VAL A 660 -9.90 22.22 17.28
CA VAL A 660 -8.90 21.19 16.95
C VAL A 660 -8.05 20.89 18.19
N LYS A 661 -7.59 21.93 18.91
CA LYS A 661 -6.83 21.77 20.16
C LYS A 661 -7.62 21.01 21.23
N ASP A 662 -8.92 21.24 21.33
CA ASP A 662 -9.77 20.55 22.31
C ASP A 662 -10.00 19.06 21.95
N ARG A 663 -9.89 18.70 20.67
CA ARG A 663 -10.16 17.34 20.16
C ARG A 663 -8.93 16.47 20.01
N VAL A 664 -7.76 17.08 19.79
CA VAL A 664 -6.51 16.37 19.50
C VAL A 664 -5.53 16.63 20.65
N PRO A 665 -4.99 15.59 21.31
CA PRO A 665 -4.11 15.73 22.47
C PRO A 665 -2.69 16.15 22.06
N MET A 666 -2.58 17.34 21.46
CA MET A 666 -1.32 17.89 20.94
C MET A 666 -0.42 18.40 22.07
N PRO A 667 0.89 18.08 22.04
CA PRO A 667 1.89 18.78 22.83
C PRO A 667 1.92 20.28 22.51
N ASP A 668 2.35 21.10 23.49
CA ASP A 668 2.36 22.56 23.36
C ASP A 668 3.14 23.04 22.12
N TYR A 669 4.31 22.46 21.85
CA TYR A 669 5.14 22.83 20.70
C TYR A 669 4.45 22.58 19.35
N MET A 670 3.59 21.55 19.25
CA MET A 670 2.81 21.32 18.04
C MET A 670 1.66 22.31 17.95
N ALA A 671 0.94 22.53 19.05
CA ALA A 671 -0.17 23.46 19.12
C ALA A 671 0.27 24.90 18.73
N GLU A 672 1.48 25.31 19.11
CA GLU A 672 2.10 26.59 18.74
C GLU A 672 2.31 26.74 17.22
N GLN A 673 2.59 25.64 16.51
CA GLN A 673 2.83 25.64 15.06
C GLN A 673 1.53 25.56 14.23
N MET A 674 0.43 25.08 14.82
CA MET A 674 -0.84 24.90 14.11
C MET A 674 -1.36 26.14 13.35
N PRO A 675 -1.23 27.39 13.86
CA PRO A 675 -1.64 28.58 13.12
C PRO A 675 -0.93 28.76 11.77
N ASP A 676 0.29 28.27 11.63
CA ASP A 676 1.10 28.39 10.40
C ASP A 676 0.93 27.17 9.49
N LEU A 677 0.72 25.98 10.06
CA LEU A 677 0.55 24.73 9.32
C LEU A 677 -0.87 24.57 8.76
N MET A 678 -1.90 24.84 9.58
CA MET A 678 -3.29 24.54 9.24
C MET A 678 -3.78 25.27 7.97
N PRO A 679 -3.48 26.56 7.73
CA PRO A 679 -3.92 27.23 6.50
C PRO A 679 -3.46 26.51 5.23
N LYS A 680 -2.20 26.06 5.18
CA LYS A 680 -1.64 25.32 4.03
C LYS A 680 -2.33 23.97 3.83
N VAL A 681 -2.63 23.28 4.93
CA VAL A 681 -3.36 22.01 4.91
C VAL A 681 -4.77 22.23 4.36
N MET A 682 -5.48 23.23 4.86
CA MET A 682 -6.85 23.54 4.44
C MET A 682 -6.95 23.97 2.98
N ASP A 683 -5.97 24.74 2.47
CA ASP A 683 -5.93 25.18 1.09
C ASP A 683 -5.85 24.00 0.10
N ASN A 684 -5.14 22.93 0.48
CA ASN A 684 -5.07 21.71 -0.33
C ASN A 684 -6.26 20.78 -0.07
N LEU A 685 -6.75 20.68 1.16
CA LEU A 685 -7.74 19.69 1.57
C LEU A 685 -9.18 20.09 1.20
N MET A 686 -9.56 21.33 1.47
CA MET A 686 -10.94 21.79 1.34
C MET A 686 -11.52 21.70 -0.07
N PRO A 687 -10.78 22.02 -1.15
CA PRO A 687 -11.31 21.90 -2.51
C PRO A 687 -11.82 20.50 -2.87
N HIS A 688 -11.27 19.47 -2.22
CA HIS A 688 -11.62 18.09 -2.51
C HIS A 688 -12.59 17.47 -1.49
N MET A 689 -12.54 17.87 -0.21
CA MET A 689 -13.42 17.31 0.83
C MET A 689 -14.80 17.97 0.92
N ILE A 690 -14.92 19.23 0.51
CA ILE A 690 -16.11 20.01 0.81
C ILE A 690 -17.40 19.43 0.19
N GLY A 691 -17.28 18.75 -0.96
CA GLY A 691 -18.40 18.09 -1.63
C GLY A 691 -19.02 16.97 -0.79
N ASP A 692 -18.21 16.28 0.02
CA ASP A 692 -18.64 15.18 0.88
C ASP A 692 -19.11 15.69 2.25
N VAL A 693 -18.50 16.77 2.75
CA VAL A 693 -18.83 17.39 4.04
C VAL A 693 -20.17 18.13 3.99
N VAL A 694 -20.45 18.92 2.95
CA VAL A 694 -21.65 19.78 2.91
C VAL A 694 -22.96 18.98 3.07
N PRO A 695 -23.14 17.82 2.41
CA PRO A 695 -24.30 16.97 2.64
C PRO A 695 -24.49 16.56 4.12
N LEU A 696 -23.40 16.34 4.87
CA LEU A 696 -23.43 15.89 6.25
C LEU A 696 -23.84 16.99 7.25
N ILE A 697 -23.69 18.27 6.89
CA ILE A 697 -24.01 19.41 7.78
C ILE A 697 -25.22 20.22 7.34
N SER A 698 -25.74 19.99 6.13
CA SER A 698 -26.75 20.87 5.52
C SER A 698 -28.03 20.96 6.34
N ASP A 699 -28.55 19.82 6.83
CA ASP A 699 -29.77 19.79 7.64
C ASP A 699 -29.58 20.40 9.03
N ASP A 700 -28.40 20.18 9.62
CA ASP A 700 -28.05 20.76 10.92
C ASP A 700 -27.92 22.28 10.83
N LEU A 701 -27.30 22.79 9.76
CA LEU A 701 -27.18 24.23 9.50
C LEU A 701 -28.56 24.88 9.31
N ILE A 702 -29.46 24.24 8.56
CA ILE A 702 -30.84 24.72 8.40
C ILE A 702 -31.56 24.76 9.75
N THR A 703 -31.39 23.72 10.57
CA THR A 703 -31.97 23.63 11.91
C THR A 703 -31.44 24.74 12.82
N TYR A 704 -30.14 24.98 12.81
CA TYR A 704 -29.49 26.08 13.53
C TYR A 704 -30.01 27.45 13.08
N LEU A 705 -30.10 27.70 11.77
CA LEU A 705 -30.61 28.96 11.24
C LEU A 705 -32.06 29.23 11.66
N LYS A 706 -32.90 28.19 11.73
CA LYS A 706 -34.28 28.30 12.23
C LYS A 706 -34.33 28.61 13.72
N SER A 707 -33.48 27.99 14.53
CA SER A 707 -33.48 28.19 15.99
C SER A 707 -33.13 29.64 16.36
N ILE A 708 -32.15 30.24 15.68
CA ILE A 708 -31.77 31.64 15.91
C ILE A 708 -32.74 32.65 15.29
N ALA A 709 -33.59 32.22 14.36
CA ALA A 709 -34.64 33.05 13.77
C ALA A 709 -35.95 33.08 14.57
N GLY A 710 -36.21 32.01 15.34
CA GLY A 710 -37.35 31.89 16.25
C GLY A 710 -37.19 32.65 17.57
N ASN A 711 -35.96 32.85 18.05
CA ASN A 711 -35.67 33.60 19.27
C ASN A 711 -35.55 35.11 19.01
N GLY A 712 -36.70 35.75 18.78
CA GLY A 712 -36.85 37.20 18.86
C GLY A 712 -36.92 37.67 20.32
N GLY A 713 -35.82 37.59 21.06
CA GLY A 713 -35.69 38.06 22.44
C GLY A 713 -34.40 37.54 23.05
N GLY A 714 -33.53 38.44 23.49
CA GLY A 714 -32.11 38.13 23.77
C GLY A 714 -31.87 36.97 24.73
N MET A 715 -30.87 36.16 24.41
CA MET A 715 -30.20 35.28 25.37
C MET A 715 -28.76 35.74 25.51
N ALA A 716 -28.40 36.05 26.75
CA ALA A 716 -27.04 36.26 27.21
C ALA A 716 -26.20 35.02 26.92
N ALA A 717 -24.89 35.23 26.72
CA ALA A 717 -23.88 34.19 26.60
C ALA A 717 -24.05 33.15 27.73
N ALA A 718 -24.37 31.91 27.35
CA ALA A 718 -24.19 30.75 28.21
C ALA A 718 -22.80 30.18 27.91
N GLY A 719 -21.97 30.07 28.95
CA GLY A 719 -20.59 29.57 28.85
C GLY A 719 -20.51 28.09 28.45
N PRO A 720 -19.30 27.62 28.14
CA PRO A 720 -19.06 26.25 27.71
C PRO A 720 -19.09 25.38 28.96
N ASP A 721 -20.15 24.60 29.16
CA ASP A 721 -20.16 23.37 29.99
C ASP A 721 -21.60 22.87 30.12
N ALA A 722 -22.05 22.07 29.14
CA ALA A 722 -23.16 21.14 29.33
C ALA A 722 -23.00 19.99 28.31
N PRO A 723 -22.68 18.76 28.75
CA PRO A 723 -22.60 17.63 27.84
C PRO A 723 -24.01 17.26 27.37
N VAL A 724 -24.21 17.23 26.06
CA VAL A 724 -25.39 16.62 25.45
C VAL A 724 -25.20 15.12 25.50
N GLU A 725 -25.86 14.44 26.44
CA GLU A 725 -25.98 12.98 26.43
C GLU A 725 -26.57 12.55 25.07
N ARG A 726 -25.81 11.74 24.32
CA ARG A 726 -26.31 11.01 23.15
C ARG A 726 -26.21 9.52 23.43
N GLU A 727 -27.35 8.84 23.31
CA GLU A 727 -27.44 7.39 23.30
C GLU A 727 -26.49 6.82 22.26
N THR A 728 -25.54 6.01 22.73
CA THR A 728 -24.72 5.16 21.89
C THR A 728 -25.61 4.08 21.27
N ALA A 729 -25.91 4.22 19.99
CA ALA A 729 -26.40 3.10 19.19
C ALA A 729 -25.23 2.12 19.04
N GLY A 730 -25.23 1.07 19.86
CA GLY A 730 -24.30 -0.06 19.72
C GLY A 730 -24.49 -0.74 18.37
N ALA A 731 -23.44 -0.75 17.57
CA ALA A 731 -23.30 -1.67 16.46
C ALA A 731 -22.59 -2.93 16.99
N GLY A 732 -23.29 -4.06 16.89
CA GLY A 732 -22.69 -5.39 17.00
C GLY A 732 -22.33 -5.96 15.63
#